data_AF-A0A4P2QDP3-F1
#
_entry.id   AF-A0A4P2QDP3-F1
#
_cell.length_a   1.000
_cell.length_b   1.000
_cell.length_c   1.000
_cell.angle_alpha   90.00
_cell.angle_beta   90.00
_cell.angle_gamma   90.00
#
_symmetry.space_group_name_H-M   'P 1'
#
loop_
_entity.id
_entity.type
_entity.pdbx_description
1 polymer ?
#
loop_
_entity_poly.entity_id
_entity_poly.type
_entity_poly.pdbx_seq_one_letter_code
_entity_poly.pdbx_strand_id
1 'polypeptide(L)'
;MPTDVIVRIRSARGIVDLPGTVDTIGPAASPTFEERRSTPGIRLLAVAVSDNDYAISLQLPVPAESLAALREREGKAVLIVFPGRTPVRRRLRALAASTAHVAPDPGVASQAAPLDLTAGREGAAPLWLLPAGVFSTTPTVSPEGVAARDALVTAARWISSRRTSTLAQLFPPSAFHPEEPVRKERLSAGRGMAMLEQARAALQVAAVGGEEARRDPTGAATLRSAALTVLSHLIATSLDDRGFAPVAELAAAEIFALVEREAGDEAARPALRAHAIHLLQLRAPGLTAAQQERARELVRGLLREAPPYDELTGPWNFAMCGASEFHEGECRILVLTHGFKEIPLPPDAPPSPGGWSPYRVFEAPFKTPAGAPIRVFARGASPRDENLEMGMRFFAGLLINRHAQLGAFDLRAAAVQVRQEGYKLMMNAQCAGLTTRFAISQMFPDADIYSSWDSTYFRVGPDGVVNASEGVDCFVAALRGMSERASHAELDARIREAQWHHAQAEAPGFSQFVGPSHPLVVARYSDVNRDGRADYYDGFLDFQLTEIAEDIEASMTPRDPGVSASQISGQAAAGLNWAAGSLNRVAQYSDIWAGLPGQSELYYVFQSGGFYSHREPPHDVPAGDAVEQDLGRLPAVTRYQRNKDAPGGLTVEVMFHSHLSHAAQELKRLLCAADAMRRAFDLGYLALEAGEALSTPRGQRCAMLLTMAGLLEFPADQNFIDGLWSMALKALRLPEVSRSTVRACITAEDHAMSNYYGSRRGLGQLLAWLERSDPSVFQQLGSEDPRVGRLAKIEVGAAGEDRRGDREGGRGSGG
;
A
#
# COMPACT_ATOMS: atom_id res chain seq x y z
N MET A 1 -25.51 39.48 14.65
CA MET A 1 -24.37 38.55 14.63
C MET A 1 -23.46 38.96 13.47
N PRO A 2 -22.13 39.06 13.67
CA PRO A 2 -21.21 39.27 12.55
C PRO A 2 -21.43 38.17 11.50
N THR A 3 -21.44 38.55 10.23
CA THR A 3 -21.66 37.62 9.11
C THR A 3 -20.34 37.35 8.42
N ASP A 4 -19.95 36.08 8.30
CA ASP A 4 -18.72 35.67 7.62
C ASP A 4 -18.80 36.01 6.12
N VAL A 5 -17.70 36.55 5.61
CA VAL A 5 -17.53 36.99 4.23
C VAL A 5 -16.13 36.68 3.71
N ILE A 6 -16.02 36.61 2.39
CA ILE A 6 -14.75 36.57 1.68
C ILE A 6 -14.63 37.85 0.85
N VAL A 7 -13.57 38.63 1.08
CA VAL A 7 -13.21 39.77 0.25
C VAL A 7 -12.30 39.28 -0.88
N ARG A 8 -12.88 39.15 -2.06
CA ARG A 8 -12.22 38.69 -3.27
C ARG A 8 -11.66 39.87 -4.06
N ILE A 9 -10.36 39.84 -4.31
CA ILE A 9 -9.64 40.84 -5.10
C ILE A 9 -8.84 40.17 -6.23
N ARG A 10 -8.49 40.95 -7.24
CA ARG A 10 -7.57 40.50 -8.31
C ARG A 10 -6.18 41.06 -8.01
N SER A 11 -5.15 40.24 -8.01
CA SER A 11 -3.73 40.63 -7.92
C SER A 11 -3.01 40.34 -9.24
N ALA A 12 -1.75 40.76 -9.36
CA ALA A 12 -0.91 40.41 -10.51
C ALA A 12 -0.66 38.89 -10.65
N ARG A 13 -0.87 38.12 -9.56
CA ARG A 13 -0.65 36.66 -9.49
C ARG A 13 -1.95 35.83 -9.52
N GLY A 14 -3.12 36.46 -9.66
CA GLY A 14 -4.41 35.75 -9.74
C GLY A 14 -5.50 36.34 -8.85
N ILE A 15 -6.46 35.51 -8.47
CA ILE A 15 -7.56 35.88 -7.56
C ILE A 15 -7.12 35.61 -6.12
N VAL A 16 -7.33 36.59 -5.24
CA VAL A 16 -7.02 36.49 -3.81
C VAL A 16 -8.31 36.59 -3.02
N ASP A 17 -8.56 35.61 -2.17
CA ASP A 17 -9.73 35.52 -1.31
C ASP A 17 -9.32 35.76 0.14
N LEU A 18 -9.83 36.82 0.75
CA LEU A 18 -9.50 37.22 2.11
C LEU A 18 -10.70 37.01 3.03
N PRO A 19 -10.67 36.02 3.94
CA PRO A 19 -11.75 35.80 4.88
C PRO A 19 -11.88 36.97 5.85
N GLY A 20 -13.12 37.28 6.25
CA GLY A 20 -13.43 38.35 7.19
C GLY A 20 -14.87 38.28 7.69
N THR A 21 -15.24 39.24 8.51
CA THR A 21 -16.57 39.37 9.10
C THR A 21 -17.13 40.75 8.81
N VAL A 22 -18.41 40.82 8.42
CA VAL A 22 -19.13 42.09 8.34
C VAL A 22 -19.46 42.55 9.75
N ASP A 23 -18.91 43.70 10.13
CA ASP A 23 -19.15 44.35 11.41
C ASP A 23 -20.50 45.06 11.41
N THR A 24 -20.77 45.83 10.36
CA THR A 24 -21.98 46.65 10.20
C THR A 24 -22.32 46.84 8.72
N ILE A 25 -23.60 47.01 8.42
CA ILE A 25 -24.17 47.20 7.06
C ILE A 25 -24.90 48.54 6.98
N GLY A 26 -24.90 49.17 5.81
CA GLY A 26 -25.70 50.36 5.49
C GLY A 26 -25.13 51.66 6.08
N PRO A 27 -25.96 52.66 6.41
CA PRO A 27 -25.51 53.97 6.86
C PRO A 27 -24.59 53.97 8.09
N ALA A 28 -24.67 52.92 8.92
CA ALA A 28 -23.84 52.74 10.10
C ALA A 28 -22.44 52.14 9.81
N ALA A 29 -22.16 51.70 8.59
CA ALA A 29 -20.86 51.13 8.20
C ALA A 29 -19.72 52.16 8.28
N SER A 30 -19.91 53.38 7.78
CA SER A 30 -18.87 54.41 7.83
C SER A 30 -18.52 54.85 9.27
N PRO A 31 -19.50 55.12 10.16
CA PRO A 31 -19.21 55.37 11.58
C PRO A 31 -18.48 54.20 12.26
N THR A 32 -18.90 52.96 12.00
CA THR A 32 -18.26 51.75 12.56
C THR A 32 -16.81 51.61 12.10
N PHE A 33 -16.53 51.87 10.82
CA PHE A 33 -15.17 51.86 10.29
C PHE A 33 -14.31 52.92 10.97
N GLU A 34 -14.80 54.15 11.11
CA GLU A 34 -14.04 55.24 11.75
C GLU A 34 -13.73 54.95 13.22
N GLU A 35 -14.68 54.36 13.95
CA GLU A 35 -14.46 53.90 15.33
C GLU A 35 -13.39 52.81 15.41
N ARG A 36 -13.40 51.86 14.47
CA ARG A 36 -12.56 50.66 14.53
C ARG A 36 -11.23 50.77 13.78
N ARG A 37 -11.00 51.80 12.98
CA ARG A 37 -9.79 51.95 12.14
C ARG A 37 -8.48 51.95 12.95
N SER A 38 -8.53 52.37 14.21
CA SER A 38 -7.40 52.40 15.14
C SER A 38 -7.22 51.09 15.93
N THR A 39 -8.21 50.19 15.91
CA THR A 39 -8.14 48.90 16.61
C THR A 39 -7.18 47.93 15.90
N PRO A 40 -6.52 47.00 16.63
CA PRO A 40 -5.64 46.01 16.02
C PRO A 40 -6.35 45.15 14.96
N GLY A 41 -5.70 44.98 13.80
CA GLY A 41 -6.21 44.20 12.67
C GLY A 41 -6.34 45.00 11.37
N ILE A 42 -6.98 44.38 10.38
CA ILE A 42 -7.23 44.99 9.06
C ILE A 42 -8.72 45.25 8.92
N ARG A 43 -9.09 46.52 8.73
CA ARG A 43 -10.47 46.99 8.58
C ARG A 43 -10.69 47.58 7.20
N LEU A 44 -11.85 47.33 6.62
CA LEU A 44 -12.25 47.76 5.29
C LEU A 44 -13.58 48.50 5.34
N LEU A 45 -13.68 49.57 4.55
CA LEU A 45 -14.96 50.19 4.22
C LEU A 45 -15.25 49.95 2.74
N ALA A 46 -16.25 49.10 2.46
CA ALA A 46 -16.66 48.76 1.10
C ALA A 46 -18.02 49.39 0.79
N VAL A 47 -18.06 50.34 -0.14
CA VAL A 47 -19.24 51.19 -0.41
C VAL A 47 -19.91 50.89 -1.76
N ALA A 48 -21.19 51.21 -1.87
CA ALA A 48 -21.94 51.16 -3.13
C ALA A 48 -22.64 52.50 -3.43
N VAL A 49 -22.98 52.73 -4.71
CA VAL A 49 -23.68 53.95 -5.15
C VAL A 49 -25.19 53.84 -4.92
N SER A 50 -25.76 52.64 -4.97
CA SER A 50 -27.21 52.39 -4.92
C SER A 50 -27.56 51.14 -4.10
N ASP A 51 -26.72 50.76 -3.13
CA ASP A 51 -26.84 49.54 -2.33
C ASP A 51 -26.12 49.73 -0.98
N ASN A 52 -26.17 48.74 -0.10
CA ASN A 52 -25.62 48.84 1.26
C ASN A 52 -24.08 48.87 1.28
N ASP A 53 -23.56 49.77 2.11
CA ASP A 53 -22.15 49.84 2.51
C ASP A 53 -21.83 48.76 3.56
N TYR A 54 -20.56 48.35 3.63
CA TYR A 54 -20.08 47.34 4.58
C TYR A 54 -18.83 47.83 5.31
N ALA A 55 -18.86 47.73 6.63
CA ALA A 55 -17.65 47.73 7.46
C ALA A 55 -17.23 46.28 7.66
N ILE A 56 -16.02 45.91 7.25
CA ILE A 56 -15.52 44.54 7.26
C ILE A 56 -14.21 44.47 8.04
N SER A 57 -14.10 43.44 8.87
CA SER A 57 -12.90 43.06 9.60
C SER A 57 -12.30 41.81 8.98
N LEU A 58 -11.06 41.87 8.47
CA LEU A 58 -10.42 40.66 7.93
C LEU A 58 -9.94 39.74 9.05
N GLN A 59 -10.06 38.44 8.80
CA GLN A 59 -9.47 37.41 9.65
C GLN A 59 -7.96 37.41 9.44
N LEU A 60 -7.22 37.41 10.54
CA LEU A 60 -5.77 37.32 10.55
C LEU A 60 -5.33 35.84 10.62
N PRO A 61 -4.15 35.49 10.06
CA PRO A 61 -3.17 36.36 9.40
C PRO A 61 -3.53 36.67 7.93
N VAL A 62 -3.19 37.89 7.47
CA VAL A 62 -3.24 38.25 6.04
C VAL A 62 -1.81 38.35 5.51
N PRO A 63 -1.43 37.58 4.46
CA PRO A 63 -0.09 37.65 3.89
C PRO A 63 0.29 39.06 3.44
N ALA A 64 1.56 39.45 3.60
CA ALA A 64 2.04 40.80 3.28
C ALA A 64 1.78 41.18 1.81
N GLU A 65 1.92 40.22 0.89
CA GLU A 65 1.61 40.39 -0.53
C GLU A 65 0.11 40.58 -0.79
N SER A 66 -0.76 39.90 -0.04
CA SER A 66 -2.20 40.05 -0.16
C SER A 66 -2.67 41.38 0.43
N LEU A 67 -2.04 41.84 1.51
CA LEU A 67 -2.27 43.17 2.07
C LEU A 67 -1.79 44.27 1.11
N ALA A 68 -0.64 44.08 0.44
CA ALA A 68 -0.17 44.99 -0.60
C ALA A 68 -1.15 45.04 -1.79
N ALA A 69 -1.59 43.88 -2.28
CA ALA A 69 -2.60 43.81 -3.34
C ALA A 69 -3.94 44.44 -2.92
N LEU A 70 -4.33 44.34 -1.65
CA LEU A 70 -5.53 44.97 -1.12
C LEU A 70 -5.38 46.50 -1.01
N ARG A 71 -4.20 47.01 -0.63
CA ARG A 71 -3.88 48.44 -0.66
C ARG A 71 -3.98 49.02 -2.07
N GLU A 72 -3.48 48.29 -3.07
CA GLU A 72 -3.61 48.70 -4.48
C GLU A 72 -5.07 48.74 -5.00
N ARG A 73 -6.01 48.13 -4.24
CA ARG A 73 -7.44 48.10 -4.55
C ARG A 73 -8.23 49.19 -3.84
N GLU A 74 -7.60 50.01 -3.01
CA GLU A 74 -8.25 51.20 -2.44
C GLU A 74 -8.69 52.14 -3.57
N GLY A 75 -9.94 52.62 -3.49
CA GLY A 75 -10.62 53.35 -4.55
C GLY A 75 -11.10 52.49 -5.73
N LYS A 76 -10.84 51.19 -5.79
CA LYS A 76 -11.25 50.26 -6.87
C LYS A 76 -12.32 49.26 -6.41
N ALA A 77 -12.86 48.51 -7.37
CA ALA A 77 -13.85 47.48 -7.07
C ALA A 77 -13.24 46.22 -6.45
N VAL A 78 -13.93 45.68 -5.46
CA VAL A 78 -13.71 44.38 -4.80
C VAL A 78 -15.02 43.59 -4.81
N LEU A 79 -14.93 42.27 -4.69
CA LEU A 79 -16.09 41.38 -4.58
C LEU A 79 -16.24 40.93 -3.13
N ILE A 80 -17.41 41.12 -2.54
CA ILE A 80 -17.75 40.60 -1.22
C ILE A 80 -18.60 39.35 -1.44
N VAL A 81 -18.07 38.19 -1.08
CA VAL A 81 -18.71 36.89 -1.24
C VAL A 81 -19.27 36.47 0.11
N PHE A 82 -20.58 36.23 0.17
CA PHE A 82 -21.24 35.63 1.33
C PHE A 82 -21.44 34.14 1.03
N PRO A 83 -20.99 33.22 1.89
CA PRO A 83 -21.22 31.79 1.70
C PRO A 83 -22.69 31.48 1.42
N GLY A 84 -22.98 30.77 0.33
CA GLY A 84 -24.35 30.43 -0.08
C GLY A 84 -25.19 31.56 -0.69
N ARG A 85 -24.62 32.74 -1.00
CA ARG A 85 -25.33 33.85 -1.66
C ARG A 85 -24.54 34.40 -2.85
N THR A 86 -25.22 35.15 -3.73
CA THR A 86 -24.60 35.82 -4.87
C THR A 86 -23.57 36.85 -4.41
N PRO A 87 -22.33 36.85 -4.94
CA PRO A 87 -21.32 37.85 -4.63
C PRO A 87 -21.76 39.26 -4.98
N VAL A 88 -21.44 40.24 -4.14
CA VAL A 88 -21.75 41.65 -4.37
C VAL A 88 -20.49 42.45 -4.68
N ARG A 89 -20.54 43.25 -5.75
CA ARG A 89 -19.44 44.15 -6.12
C ARG A 89 -19.54 45.44 -5.31
N ARG A 90 -18.44 45.85 -4.70
CA ARG A 90 -18.32 47.08 -3.89
C ARG A 90 -17.05 47.83 -4.24
N ARG A 91 -17.03 49.14 -3.99
CA ARG A 91 -15.81 49.95 -4.10
C ARG A 91 -15.13 49.97 -2.73
N LEU A 92 -13.87 49.56 -2.64
CA LEU A 92 -13.10 49.68 -1.41
C LEU A 92 -12.77 51.16 -1.19
N ARG A 93 -13.49 51.83 -0.29
CA ARG A 93 -13.36 53.27 -0.06
C ARG A 93 -12.18 53.59 0.85
N ALA A 94 -11.99 52.80 1.90
CA ALA A 94 -10.93 53.00 2.87
C ALA A 94 -10.42 51.65 3.39
N LEU A 95 -9.12 51.59 3.64
CA LEU A 95 -8.43 50.47 4.26
C LEU A 95 -7.62 50.98 5.45
N ALA A 96 -7.85 50.41 6.63
CA ALA A 96 -7.04 50.68 7.81
C ALA A 96 -6.32 49.41 8.23
N ALA A 97 -4.99 49.48 8.28
CA ALA A 97 -4.14 48.45 8.84
C ALA A 97 -3.41 49.08 10.03
N SER A 98 -3.99 48.94 11.22
CA SER A 98 -3.25 49.21 12.47
C SER A 98 -2.19 48.12 12.64
N THR A 99 -1.08 48.40 13.33
CA THR A 99 -0.03 47.41 13.63
C THR A 99 -0.62 46.23 14.40
N ALA A 100 -1.20 45.29 13.65
CA ALA A 100 -1.18 43.90 14.02
C ALA A 100 0.30 43.60 14.16
N HIS A 101 0.73 43.22 15.37
CA HIS A 101 1.78 42.23 15.43
C HIS A 101 1.32 41.11 14.49
N VAL A 102 1.93 41.02 13.31
CA VAL A 102 2.08 39.73 12.67
C VAL A 102 2.86 38.96 13.71
N ALA A 103 2.15 38.28 14.60
CA ALA A 103 2.77 37.26 15.41
C ALA A 103 3.45 36.37 14.37
N PRO A 104 4.79 36.29 14.33
CA PRO A 104 5.44 35.34 13.47
C PRO A 104 4.77 34.01 13.77
N ASP A 105 4.34 33.30 12.74
CA ASP A 105 3.83 31.96 12.96
C ASP A 105 4.95 31.20 13.67
N PRO A 106 4.79 30.84 14.95
CA PRO A 106 5.90 30.39 15.77
C PRO A 106 6.52 29.09 15.21
N GLY A 107 5.79 28.37 14.35
CA GLY A 107 6.27 27.18 13.65
C GLY A 107 7.23 27.44 12.48
N VAL A 108 7.15 28.60 11.82
CA VAL A 108 8.07 28.99 10.73
C VAL A 108 9.28 29.75 11.28
N ALA A 109 9.05 30.57 12.31
CA ALA A 109 10.05 31.46 12.87
C ALA A 109 11.06 30.80 13.83
N SER A 110 10.84 29.55 14.27
CA SER A 110 11.71 28.88 15.26
C SER A 110 12.97 28.22 14.68
N GLN A 111 13.08 28.04 13.37
CA GLN A 111 14.17 27.27 12.75
C GLN A 111 15.38 28.15 12.33
N ALA A 112 15.84 29.06 13.20
CA ALA A 112 17.11 29.76 12.99
C ALA A 112 18.32 28.83 13.20
N ALA A 113 18.11 27.73 13.93
CA ALA A 113 19.09 26.68 14.18
C ALA A 113 18.77 25.42 13.36
N PRO A 114 19.79 24.58 13.06
CA PRO A 114 19.61 23.25 12.51
C PRO A 114 18.67 22.41 13.36
N LEU A 115 17.79 21.65 12.71
CA LEU A 115 16.77 20.84 13.34
C LEU A 115 17.08 19.35 13.16
N ASP A 116 17.29 18.64 14.26
CA ASP A 116 17.46 17.18 14.23
C ASP A 116 16.10 16.51 14.00
N LEU A 117 15.97 15.86 12.86
CA LEU A 117 14.76 15.14 12.44
C LEU A 117 14.66 13.74 13.04
N THR A 118 15.76 13.26 13.61
CA THR A 118 15.94 11.93 14.21
C THR A 118 16.13 11.98 15.73
N ALA A 119 15.98 13.17 16.33
CA ALA A 119 16.10 13.36 17.77
C ALA A 119 15.24 12.35 18.56
N GLY A 120 15.85 11.72 19.57
CA GLY A 120 15.19 10.71 20.41
C GLY A 120 15.12 9.31 19.80
N ARG A 121 15.67 9.07 18.60
CA ARG A 121 15.70 7.75 17.98
C ARG A 121 17.05 7.06 18.17
N GLU A 122 17.06 6.06 19.04
CA GLU A 122 18.24 5.25 19.31
C GLU A 122 18.75 4.58 18.02
N GLY A 123 20.03 4.80 17.69
CA GLY A 123 20.69 4.18 16.54
C GLY A 123 20.22 4.67 15.16
N ALA A 124 19.38 5.71 15.07
CA ALA A 124 18.97 6.27 13.78
C ALA A 124 20.13 6.96 13.06
N ALA A 125 20.16 6.83 11.73
CA ALA A 125 21.12 7.56 10.90
C ALA A 125 20.89 9.07 11.06
N PRO A 126 21.95 9.89 11.28
CA PRO A 126 21.79 11.32 11.52
C PRO A 126 21.09 12.03 10.38
N LEU A 127 20.04 12.79 10.69
CA LEU A 127 19.33 13.62 9.72
C LEU A 127 18.97 14.98 10.30
N TRP A 128 19.46 16.02 9.64
CA TRP A 128 19.26 17.42 9.99
C TRP A 128 18.56 18.17 8.87
N LEU A 129 17.60 19.02 9.24
CA LEU A 129 17.10 20.09 8.39
C LEU A 129 17.84 21.38 8.75
N LEU A 130 18.68 21.87 7.84
CA LEU A 130 19.46 23.09 8.06
C LEU A 130 18.59 24.35 7.96
N PRO A 131 19.00 25.49 8.55
CA PRO A 131 18.26 26.76 8.44
C PRO A 131 18.04 27.22 6.99
N ALA A 132 18.94 26.82 6.09
CA ALA A 132 18.85 27.06 4.65
C ALA A 132 17.72 26.29 3.95
N GLY A 133 17.12 25.29 4.60
CA GLY A 133 16.05 24.46 4.02
C GLY A 133 16.53 23.21 3.29
N VAL A 134 17.76 22.76 3.55
CA VAL A 134 18.35 21.55 2.92
C VAL A 134 18.57 20.44 3.95
N PHE A 135 18.52 19.19 3.51
CA PHE A 135 18.85 18.04 4.35
C PHE A 135 20.36 17.84 4.47
N SER A 136 20.82 17.41 5.65
CA SER A 136 22.22 17.08 5.90
C SER A 136 22.35 15.95 6.91
N THR A 137 23.47 15.24 6.88
CA THR A 137 23.87 14.28 7.93
C THR A 137 24.57 14.96 9.11
N THR A 138 24.84 16.26 9.01
CA THR A 138 25.47 17.07 10.07
C THR A 138 24.70 18.36 10.30
N PRO A 139 24.79 19.00 11.48
CA PRO A 139 24.09 20.26 11.74
C PRO A 139 24.71 21.48 11.02
N THR A 140 25.88 21.36 10.39
CA THR A 140 26.65 22.54 9.94
C THR A 140 26.96 22.57 8.45
N VAL A 141 27.02 21.42 7.78
CA VAL A 141 27.46 21.35 6.37
C VAL A 141 26.25 21.13 5.47
N SER A 142 26.04 22.03 4.50
CA SER A 142 25.09 21.81 3.41
C SER A 142 25.73 20.90 2.36
N PRO A 143 25.23 19.67 2.14
CA PRO A 143 25.80 18.80 1.14
C PRO A 143 25.24 19.11 -0.25
N GLU A 144 26.11 19.06 -1.26
CA GLU A 144 25.79 19.32 -2.67
C GLU A 144 26.12 18.12 -3.56
N GLY A 145 25.38 17.92 -4.65
CA GLY A 145 25.64 16.86 -5.63
C GLY A 145 25.68 15.46 -5.02
N VAL A 146 26.74 14.68 -5.30
CA VAL A 146 26.93 13.31 -4.76
C VAL A 146 26.98 13.31 -3.23
N ALA A 147 27.54 14.36 -2.60
CA ALA A 147 27.67 14.41 -1.16
C ALA A 147 26.31 14.49 -0.44
N ALA A 148 25.24 14.87 -1.15
CA ALA A 148 23.88 14.88 -0.63
C ALA A 148 23.24 13.48 -0.57
N ARG A 149 23.88 12.44 -1.13
CA ARG A 149 23.32 11.09 -1.24
C ARG A 149 22.82 10.55 0.09
N ASP A 150 23.67 10.50 1.10
CA ASP A 150 23.31 9.90 2.40
C ASP A 150 22.21 10.70 3.10
N ALA A 151 22.26 12.04 3.01
CA ALA A 151 21.24 12.91 3.57
C ALA A 151 19.88 12.73 2.89
N LEU A 152 19.85 12.64 1.56
CA LEU A 152 18.61 12.46 0.80
C LEU A 152 18.03 11.05 0.97
N VAL A 153 18.86 10.01 0.99
CA VAL A 153 18.41 8.63 1.25
C VAL A 153 17.83 8.51 2.66
N THR A 154 18.52 9.08 3.66
CA THR A 154 18.02 9.09 5.04
C THR A 154 16.73 9.91 5.16
N ALA A 155 16.64 11.05 4.45
CA ALA A 155 15.41 11.84 4.38
C ALA A 155 14.27 11.06 3.71
N ALA A 156 14.53 10.32 2.63
CA ALA A 156 13.54 9.54 1.93
C ALA A 156 12.98 8.39 2.79
N ARG A 157 13.83 7.70 3.58
CA ARG A 157 13.41 6.71 4.59
C ARG A 157 12.59 7.35 5.71
N TRP A 158 13.09 8.47 6.25
CA TRP A 158 12.41 9.25 7.29
C TRP A 158 11.03 9.71 6.83
N ILE A 159 10.89 10.19 5.59
CA ILE A 159 9.62 10.54 4.96
C ILE A 159 8.74 9.30 4.80
N SER A 160 9.27 8.22 4.22
CA SER A 160 8.48 7.02 3.87
C SER A 160 7.94 6.25 5.07
N SER A 161 8.54 6.43 6.25
CA SER A 161 8.01 5.93 7.53
C SER A 161 6.70 6.63 7.97
N ARG A 162 6.38 7.80 7.40
CA ARG A 162 5.26 8.67 7.78
C ARG A 162 4.45 9.08 6.54
N ARG A 163 3.36 8.36 6.27
CA ARG A 163 2.60 8.49 5.03
C ARG A 163 1.70 9.72 4.98
N THR A 164 1.19 10.15 6.13
CA THR A 164 0.27 11.28 6.20
C THR A 164 0.97 12.61 6.50
N SER A 165 2.28 12.61 6.78
CA SER A 165 3.00 13.85 7.10
C SER A 165 3.38 14.60 5.82
N THR A 166 2.92 15.84 5.71
CA THR A 166 3.46 16.81 4.77
C THR A 166 4.62 17.60 5.41
N LEU A 167 5.40 18.33 4.60
CA LEU A 167 6.47 19.18 5.13
C LEU A 167 5.93 20.43 5.87
N ALA A 168 4.61 20.64 5.84
CA ALA A 168 3.90 21.61 6.68
C ALA A 168 3.77 21.15 8.15
N GLN A 169 4.02 19.86 8.43
CA GLN A 169 4.10 19.33 9.79
C GLN A 169 5.21 18.29 9.91
N LEU A 170 6.40 18.73 10.34
CA LEU A 170 7.59 17.86 10.39
C LEU A 170 7.50 16.77 11.46
N PHE A 171 6.77 17.04 12.54
CA PHE A 171 6.57 16.14 13.67
C PHE A 171 5.09 16.08 14.01
N PRO A 172 4.34 15.12 13.44
CA PRO A 172 2.95 14.91 13.85
C PRO A 172 2.90 14.50 15.33
N PRO A 173 1.90 14.97 16.10
CA PRO A 173 1.72 14.51 17.47
C PRO A 173 1.49 13.00 17.49
N SER A 174 2.17 12.33 18.42
CA SER A 174 2.01 10.89 18.60
C SER A 174 0.68 10.60 19.31
N ALA A 175 -0.12 9.69 18.77
CA ALA A 175 -1.32 9.20 19.45
C ALA A 175 -0.98 8.34 20.68
N PHE A 176 0.22 7.77 20.73
CA PHE A 176 0.72 6.95 21.84
C PHE A 176 1.52 7.76 22.88
N HIS A 177 2.05 8.92 22.49
CA HIS A 177 2.80 9.83 23.36
C HIS A 177 2.13 11.21 23.42
N PRO A 178 0.87 11.33 23.89
CA PRO A 178 0.17 12.62 23.99
C PRO A 178 0.79 13.57 25.04
N GLU A 179 1.61 13.03 25.95
CA GLU A 179 2.41 13.77 26.93
C GLU A 179 3.57 14.54 26.29
N GLU A 180 4.05 14.10 25.13
CA GLU A 180 5.11 14.80 24.42
C GLU A 180 4.59 16.16 23.93
N PRO A 181 5.35 17.26 24.15
CA PRO A 181 4.92 18.57 23.71
C PRO A 181 4.76 18.60 22.19
N VAL A 182 3.62 19.11 21.73
CA VAL A 182 3.35 19.27 20.29
C VAL A 182 4.45 20.12 19.67
N ARG A 183 5.22 19.48 18.80
CA ARG A 183 6.25 20.09 17.98
C ARG A 183 5.59 20.87 16.84
N LYS A 184 5.81 22.19 16.82
CA LYS A 184 5.17 23.14 15.87
C LYS A 184 6.05 23.44 14.66
N GLU A 185 7.25 22.88 14.60
CA GLU A 185 8.22 23.11 13.54
C GLU A 185 7.64 22.71 12.18
N ARG A 186 7.65 23.64 11.22
CA ARG A 186 7.19 23.41 9.85
C ARG A 186 8.08 24.08 8.81
N LEU A 187 8.06 23.57 7.59
CA LEU A 187 8.82 24.14 6.47
C LEU A 187 8.06 25.34 5.88
N SER A 188 8.78 26.41 5.53
CA SER A 188 8.22 27.51 4.73
C SER A 188 8.36 27.22 3.24
N ALA A 189 7.52 27.82 2.40
CA ALA A 189 7.63 27.68 0.94
C ALA A 189 9.02 28.10 0.41
N GLY A 190 9.65 29.14 1.00
CA GLY A 190 11.01 29.56 0.64
C GLY A 190 12.05 28.49 0.92
N ARG A 191 11.95 27.79 2.06
CA ARG A 191 12.81 26.63 2.35
C ARG A 191 12.46 25.40 1.53
N GLY A 192 11.19 25.22 1.20
CA GLY A 192 10.74 24.22 0.23
C GLY A 192 11.41 24.40 -1.13
N MET A 193 11.63 25.64 -1.56
CA MET A 193 12.39 25.93 -2.79
C MET A 193 13.86 25.50 -2.66
N ALA A 194 14.52 25.79 -1.53
CA ALA A 194 15.90 25.35 -1.32
C ALA A 194 16.03 23.81 -1.31
N MET A 195 15.05 23.12 -0.71
CA MET A 195 14.95 21.66 -0.73
C MET A 195 14.77 21.11 -2.15
N LEU A 196 13.94 21.79 -2.96
CA LEU A 196 13.77 21.46 -4.38
C LEU A 196 15.08 21.60 -5.15
N GLU A 197 15.84 22.68 -4.94
CA GLU A 197 17.14 22.87 -5.61
C GLU A 197 18.17 21.81 -5.19
N GLN A 198 18.17 21.38 -3.92
CA GLN A 198 19.01 20.26 -3.48
C GLN A 198 18.65 18.96 -4.21
N ALA A 199 17.34 18.65 -4.32
CA ALA A 199 16.87 17.47 -5.06
C ALA A 199 17.22 17.56 -6.55
N ARG A 200 17.06 18.74 -7.18
CA ARG A 200 17.44 18.98 -8.58
C ARG A 200 18.94 18.76 -8.81
N ALA A 201 19.79 19.31 -7.95
CA ALA A 201 21.24 19.12 -8.04
C ALA A 201 21.62 17.63 -7.94
N ALA A 202 20.99 16.88 -7.03
CA ALA A 202 21.18 15.44 -6.93
C ALA A 202 20.74 14.70 -8.20
N LEU A 203 19.58 15.04 -8.78
CA LEU A 203 19.10 14.45 -10.03
C LEU A 203 20.02 14.74 -11.23
N GLN A 204 20.64 15.93 -11.29
CA GLN A 204 21.58 16.29 -12.35
C GLN A 204 22.86 15.46 -12.26
N VAL A 205 23.41 15.32 -11.06
CA VAL A 205 24.65 14.55 -10.84
C VAL A 205 24.41 13.06 -11.07
N ALA A 206 23.25 12.55 -10.61
CA ALA A 206 22.86 11.16 -10.81
C ALA A 206 22.17 10.92 -12.16
N ALA A 207 22.24 11.83 -13.13
CA ALA A 207 21.49 11.71 -14.38
C ALA A 207 21.79 10.40 -15.12
N VAL A 208 20.76 9.86 -15.77
CA VAL A 208 20.86 8.69 -16.67
C VAL A 208 21.93 8.98 -17.75
N GLY A 209 22.83 8.03 -18.00
CA GLY A 209 24.00 8.19 -18.88
C GLY A 209 25.12 9.10 -18.33
N GLY A 210 24.90 9.77 -17.19
CA GLY A 210 25.86 10.63 -16.50
C GLY A 210 27.07 9.87 -15.96
N GLU A 211 28.10 10.60 -15.54
CA GLU A 211 29.34 10.02 -15.01
C GLU A 211 29.08 9.16 -13.77
N GLU A 212 28.28 9.65 -12.82
CA GLU A 212 27.93 8.92 -11.61
C GLU A 212 27.11 7.66 -11.90
N ALA A 213 26.15 7.74 -12.83
CA ALA A 213 25.34 6.60 -13.22
C ALA A 213 26.14 5.51 -13.97
N ARG A 214 27.24 5.89 -14.64
CA ARG A 214 28.19 4.92 -15.22
C ARG A 214 29.10 4.30 -14.17
N ARG A 215 29.46 5.06 -13.12
CA ARG A 215 30.36 4.61 -12.04
C ARG A 215 29.67 3.71 -11.03
N ASP A 216 28.50 4.11 -10.54
CA ASP A 216 27.66 3.36 -9.60
C ASP A 216 26.19 3.43 -10.05
N PRO A 217 25.78 2.59 -11.01
CA PRO A 217 24.43 2.63 -11.58
C PRO A 217 23.33 2.46 -10.53
N THR A 218 23.53 1.56 -9.56
CA THR A 218 22.56 1.27 -8.49
C THR A 218 22.49 2.42 -7.50
N GLY A 219 23.63 2.98 -7.09
CA GLY A 219 23.67 4.14 -6.21
C GLY A 219 23.09 5.40 -6.82
N ALA A 220 23.35 5.65 -8.10
CA ALA A 220 22.75 6.75 -8.85
C ALA A 220 21.23 6.60 -8.96
N ALA A 221 20.73 5.39 -9.27
CA ALA A 221 19.29 5.12 -9.28
C ALA A 221 18.64 5.32 -7.91
N THR A 222 19.31 4.88 -6.83
CA THR A 222 18.86 5.08 -5.45
C THR A 222 18.80 6.56 -5.09
N LEU A 223 19.79 7.36 -5.52
CA LEU A 223 19.79 8.81 -5.32
C LEU A 223 18.64 9.50 -6.08
N ARG A 224 18.37 9.08 -7.33
CA ARG A 224 17.24 9.61 -8.09
C ARG A 224 15.90 9.26 -7.43
N SER A 225 15.75 8.04 -6.91
CA SER A 225 14.60 7.61 -6.12
C SER A 225 14.42 8.46 -4.86
N ALA A 226 15.48 8.69 -4.09
CA ALA A 226 15.43 9.52 -2.88
C ALA A 226 15.02 10.98 -3.18
N ALA A 227 15.57 11.56 -4.26
CA ALA A 227 15.18 12.89 -4.70
C ALA A 227 13.70 12.93 -5.14
N LEU A 228 13.23 11.93 -5.87
CA LEU A 228 11.83 11.77 -6.26
C LEU A 228 10.89 11.71 -5.04
N THR A 229 11.25 10.98 -3.99
CA THR A 229 10.49 10.95 -2.72
C THR A 229 10.29 12.35 -2.14
N VAL A 230 11.36 13.14 -2.09
CA VAL A 230 11.33 14.53 -1.58
C VAL A 230 10.44 15.41 -2.45
N LEU A 231 10.61 15.35 -3.78
CA LEU A 231 9.79 16.13 -4.73
C LEU A 231 8.30 15.79 -4.61
N SER A 232 7.95 14.51 -4.49
CA SER A 232 6.57 14.06 -4.28
C SER A 232 5.94 14.64 -3.01
N HIS A 233 6.71 14.77 -1.93
CA HIS A 233 6.21 15.34 -0.67
C HIS A 233 6.14 16.87 -0.68
N LEU A 234 6.99 17.55 -1.47
CA LEU A 234 6.82 18.98 -1.76
C LEU A 234 5.49 19.25 -2.48
N ILE A 235 5.09 18.38 -3.42
CA ILE A 235 3.77 18.48 -4.07
C ILE A 235 2.65 18.24 -3.05
N ALA A 236 2.75 17.17 -2.25
CA ALA A 236 1.75 16.85 -1.23
C ALA A 236 1.53 18.00 -0.24
N THR A 237 2.60 18.73 0.11
CA THR A 237 2.54 19.86 1.06
C THR A 237 1.65 21.00 0.57
N SER A 238 1.48 21.17 -0.75
CA SER A 238 0.58 22.18 -1.30
C SER A 238 -0.91 21.96 -0.99
N LEU A 239 -1.29 20.74 -0.59
CA LEU A 239 -2.66 20.39 -0.18
C LEU A 239 -3.02 21.01 1.17
N ASP A 240 -2.05 21.07 2.09
CA ASP A 240 -2.23 21.63 3.43
C ASP A 240 -1.85 23.11 3.48
N ASP A 241 -0.83 23.52 2.71
CA ASP A 241 -0.37 24.91 2.63
C ASP A 241 -0.28 25.37 1.16
N ARG A 242 -1.26 26.16 0.71
CA ARG A 242 -1.29 26.72 -0.65
C ARG A 242 -0.10 27.62 -0.98
N GLY A 243 0.65 28.12 0.02
CA GLY A 243 1.90 28.84 -0.20
C GLY A 243 2.97 28.00 -0.91
N PHE A 244 2.87 26.67 -0.85
CA PHE A 244 3.75 25.75 -1.57
C PHE A 244 3.37 25.54 -3.04
N ALA A 245 2.26 26.10 -3.55
CA ALA A 245 1.84 25.88 -4.93
C ALA A 245 2.94 26.15 -5.99
N PRO A 246 3.75 27.23 -5.90
CA PRO A 246 4.87 27.42 -6.84
C PRO A 246 5.97 26.36 -6.73
N VAL A 247 6.23 25.86 -5.51
CA VAL A 247 7.21 24.79 -5.26
C VAL A 247 6.69 23.47 -5.83
N ALA A 248 5.41 23.16 -5.62
CA ALA A 248 4.75 21.97 -6.13
C ALA A 248 4.73 21.93 -7.67
N GLU A 249 4.46 23.05 -8.32
CA GLU A 249 4.47 23.15 -9.79
C GLU A 249 5.85 22.82 -10.37
N LEU A 250 6.93 23.37 -9.80
CA LEU A 250 8.30 23.09 -10.19
C LEU A 250 8.73 21.66 -9.85
N ALA A 251 8.35 21.16 -8.66
CA ALA A 251 8.65 19.78 -8.27
C ALA A 251 8.01 18.78 -9.22
N ALA A 252 6.75 19.00 -9.62
CA ALA A 252 6.07 18.18 -10.61
C ALA A 252 6.78 18.22 -11.97
N ALA A 253 7.27 19.39 -12.40
CA ALA A 253 8.04 19.52 -13.64
C ALA A 253 9.33 18.68 -13.62
N GLU A 254 10.06 18.66 -12.49
CA GLU A 254 11.23 17.80 -12.33
C GLU A 254 10.88 16.31 -12.35
N ILE A 255 9.76 15.89 -11.75
CA ILE A 255 9.31 14.49 -11.82
C ILE A 255 8.96 14.11 -13.26
N PHE A 256 8.27 14.97 -14.01
CA PHE A 256 8.01 14.72 -15.44
C PHE A 256 9.31 14.61 -16.25
N ALA A 257 10.29 15.47 -16.00
CA ALA A 257 11.60 15.39 -16.64
C ALA A 257 12.35 14.10 -16.28
N LEU A 258 12.24 13.63 -15.03
CA LEU A 258 12.79 12.34 -14.61
C LEU A 258 12.13 11.19 -15.38
N VAL A 259 10.80 11.19 -15.52
CA VAL A 259 10.06 10.15 -16.29
C VAL A 259 10.53 10.06 -17.74
N GLU A 260 10.80 11.20 -18.38
CA GLU A 260 11.33 11.24 -19.74
C GLU A 260 12.77 10.72 -19.82
N ARG A 261 13.63 11.12 -18.88
CA ARG A 261 15.04 10.72 -18.83
C ARG A 261 15.23 9.25 -18.48
N GLU A 262 14.30 8.66 -17.73
CA GLU A 262 14.29 7.24 -17.37
C GLU A 262 13.76 6.33 -18.49
N ALA A 263 13.89 6.76 -19.76
CA ALA A 263 13.50 6.01 -20.94
C ALA A 263 14.66 5.90 -21.93
N GLY A 264 14.81 4.71 -22.55
CA GLY A 264 15.66 4.53 -23.73
C GLY A 264 17.18 4.49 -23.48
N ASP A 265 17.63 4.27 -22.24
CA ASP A 265 19.06 4.20 -21.86
C ASP A 265 19.35 3.00 -20.94
N GLU A 266 20.57 2.45 -20.97
CA GLU A 266 20.98 1.28 -20.18
C GLU A 266 21.08 1.58 -18.67
N ALA A 267 21.44 2.81 -18.30
CA ALA A 267 21.49 3.27 -16.90
C ALA A 267 20.10 3.68 -16.36
N ALA A 268 19.07 3.65 -17.22
CA ALA A 268 17.70 3.87 -16.81
C ALA A 268 17.15 2.67 -16.01
N ARG A 269 16.14 2.94 -15.20
CA ARG A 269 15.42 1.95 -14.38
C ARG A 269 13.93 2.06 -14.69
N PRO A 270 13.37 1.11 -15.47
CA PRO A 270 11.93 1.06 -15.75
C PRO A 270 11.07 1.12 -14.48
N ALA A 271 11.55 0.48 -13.40
CA ALA A 271 10.99 0.54 -12.05
C ALA A 271 10.82 1.97 -11.53
N LEU A 272 11.89 2.77 -11.59
CA LEU A 272 11.90 4.15 -11.12
C LEU A 272 10.99 5.04 -11.98
N ARG A 273 10.96 4.80 -13.29
CA ARG A 273 10.04 5.48 -14.21
C ARG A 273 8.58 5.22 -13.84
N ALA A 274 8.22 3.95 -13.64
CA ALA A 274 6.85 3.56 -13.27
C ALA A 274 6.46 4.18 -11.92
N HIS A 275 7.35 4.11 -10.93
CA HIS A 275 7.14 4.69 -9.62
C HIS A 275 6.95 6.21 -9.65
N ALA A 276 7.74 6.94 -10.44
CA ALA A 276 7.55 8.37 -10.64
C ALA A 276 6.16 8.71 -11.21
N ILE A 277 5.66 7.91 -12.16
CA ILE A 277 4.32 8.07 -12.73
C ILE A 277 3.24 7.79 -11.68
N HIS A 278 3.39 6.75 -10.85
CA HIS A 278 2.47 6.46 -9.76
C HIS A 278 2.43 7.56 -8.69
N LEU A 279 3.58 8.12 -8.32
CA LEU A 279 3.62 9.26 -7.39
C LEU A 279 2.93 10.49 -7.98
N LEU A 280 3.09 10.79 -9.28
CA LEU A 280 2.34 11.86 -9.94
C LEU A 280 0.82 11.61 -9.88
N GLN A 281 0.38 10.37 -10.10
CA GLN A 281 -1.03 10.01 -9.97
C GLN A 281 -1.54 10.20 -8.53
N LEU A 282 -0.79 9.74 -7.54
CA LEU A 282 -1.13 9.88 -6.13
C LEU A 282 -1.16 11.35 -5.68
N ARG A 283 -0.31 12.19 -6.26
CA ARG A 283 -0.23 13.62 -5.97
C ARG A 283 -1.10 14.49 -6.88
N ALA A 284 -1.96 13.88 -7.71
CA ALA A 284 -2.81 14.60 -8.66
C ALA A 284 -3.58 15.80 -8.06
N PRO A 285 -4.11 15.75 -6.82
CA PRO A 285 -4.79 16.91 -6.22
C PRO A 285 -3.89 18.15 -6.02
N GLY A 286 -2.57 17.96 -5.93
CA GLY A 286 -1.58 19.04 -5.79
C GLY A 286 -0.99 19.53 -7.12
N LEU A 287 -1.41 18.94 -8.26
CA LEU A 287 -0.96 19.28 -9.60
C LEU A 287 -1.86 20.34 -10.25
N THR A 288 -1.29 21.09 -11.20
CA THR A 288 -2.09 21.95 -12.11
C THR A 288 -2.95 21.10 -13.05
N ALA A 289 -4.02 21.66 -13.63
CA ALA A 289 -4.90 20.93 -14.55
C ALA A 289 -4.16 20.32 -15.76
N ALA A 290 -3.18 21.04 -16.32
CA ALA A 290 -2.37 20.55 -17.43
C ALA A 290 -1.47 19.37 -17.01
N GLN A 291 -0.87 19.46 -15.81
CA GLN A 291 -0.07 18.38 -15.25
C GLN A 291 -0.92 17.16 -14.88
N GLN A 292 -2.14 17.35 -14.39
CA GLN A 292 -3.08 16.25 -14.13
C GLN A 292 -3.39 15.47 -15.41
N GLU A 293 -3.67 16.16 -16.52
CA GLU A 293 -3.96 15.48 -17.78
C GLU A 293 -2.74 14.69 -18.29
N ARG A 294 -1.55 15.32 -18.26
CA ARG A 294 -0.30 14.66 -18.61
C ARG A 294 -0.01 13.43 -17.74
N ALA A 295 -0.26 13.52 -16.43
CA ALA A 295 -0.10 12.38 -15.52
C ALA A 295 -1.07 11.24 -15.86
N ARG A 296 -2.34 11.53 -16.21
CA ARG A 296 -3.31 10.52 -16.65
C ARG A 296 -2.86 9.81 -17.93
N GLU A 297 -2.31 10.55 -18.89
CA GLU A 297 -1.76 9.97 -20.13
C GLU A 297 -0.59 9.03 -19.85
N LEU A 298 0.34 9.42 -18.97
CA LEU A 298 1.47 8.57 -18.58
C LEU A 298 1.02 7.30 -17.85
N VAL A 299 0.03 7.40 -16.95
CA VAL A 299 -0.54 6.23 -16.26
C VAL A 299 -1.16 5.26 -17.25
N ARG A 300 -1.88 5.75 -18.27
CA ARG A 300 -2.39 4.89 -19.35
C ARG A 300 -1.26 4.19 -20.11
N GLY A 301 -0.14 4.88 -20.32
CA GLY A 301 1.04 4.33 -20.98
C GLY A 301 1.91 3.38 -20.15
N LEU A 302 1.59 3.12 -18.87
CA LEU A 302 2.27 2.10 -18.06
C LEU A 302 1.81 0.68 -18.38
N LEU A 303 0.62 0.52 -18.95
CA LEU A 303 0.04 -0.78 -19.27
C LEU A 303 0.22 -1.08 -20.74
N ARG A 304 0.48 -2.35 -21.07
CA ARG A 304 0.30 -2.83 -22.43
C ARG A 304 -1.18 -2.75 -22.76
N GLU A 305 -1.54 -2.15 -23.90
CA GLU A 305 -2.95 -1.98 -24.31
C GLU A 305 -3.59 -3.30 -24.76
N ALA A 306 -2.77 -4.20 -25.32
CA ALA A 306 -3.19 -5.50 -25.83
C ALA A 306 -2.01 -6.49 -25.78
N PRO A 307 -2.25 -7.82 -25.80
CA PRO A 307 -1.20 -8.80 -26.06
C PRO A 307 -0.34 -8.42 -27.28
N PRO A 308 0.97 -8.73 -27.31
CA PRO A 308 1.86 -8.39 -28.41
C PRO A 308 1.62 -9.33 -29.61
N TYR A 309 0.47 -9.19 -30.26
CA TYR A 309 0.01 -10.08 -31.33
C TYR A 309 1.00 -10.20 -32.49
N ASP A 310 1.77 -9.14 -32.74
CA ASP A 310 2.76 -9.12 -33.84
C ASP A 310 4.01 -9.95 -33.51
N GLU A 311 4.27 -10.22 -32.22
CA GLU A 311 5.34 -11.11 -31.76
C GLU A 311 4.89 -12.58 -31.70
N LEU A 312 3.58 -12.82 -31.65
CA LEU A 312 2.97 -14.16 -31.56
C LEU A 312 2.85 -14.82 -32.94
N THR A 313 3.94 -15.41 -33.40
CA THR A 313 4.02 -16.12 -34.70
C THR A 313 3.68 -17.62 -34.59
N GLY A 314 3.15 -18.19 -35.67
CA GLY A 314 2.86 -19.63 -35.75
C GLY A 314 1.63 -20.07 -34.94
N PRO A 315 1.50 -21.39 -34.65
CA PRO A 315 0.45 -21.92 -33.78
C PRO A 315 0.54 -21.33 -32.37
N TRP A 316 -0.60 -20.98 -31.78
CA TRP A 316 -0.64 -20.58 -30.37
C TRP A 316 -1.01 -21.79 -29.50
N ASN A 317 -0.06 -22.26 -28.71
CA ASN A 317 -0.26 -23.40 -27.81
C ASN A 317 -0.48 -22.89 -26.38
N PHE A 318 -1.52 -23.37 -25.71
CA PHE A 318 -1.80 -23.08 -24.31
C PHE A 318 -1.84 -24.38 -23.50
N ALA A 319 -1.31 -24.38 -22.28
CA ALA A 319 -1.50 -25.50 -21.37
C ALA A 319 -2.81 -25.34 -20.57
N MET A 320 -3.51 -26.43 -20.28
CA MET A 320 -4.62 -26.45 -19.33
C MET A 320 -4.26 -27.40 -18.18
N CYS A 321 -3.93 -26.81 -17.04
CA CYS A 321 -3.42 -27.47 -15.85
C CYS A 321 -4.55 -27.65 -14.84
N GLY A 322 -5.31 -28.74 -15.00
CA GLY A 322 -6.41 -29.10 -14.11
C GLY A 322 -5.95 -29.99 -12.96
N ALA A 323 -6.48 -29.83 -11.75
CA ALA A 323 -6.36 -30.88 -10.74
C ALA A 323 -7.07 -32.17 -11.22
N SER A 324 -6.68 -33.32 -10.67
CA SER A 324 -7.16 -34.64 -11.13
C SER A 324 -8.69 -34.78 -11.14
N GLU A 325 -9.37 -34.08 -10.23
CA GLU A 325 -10.84 -34.07 -10.12
C GLU A 325 -11.54 -33.19 -11.18
N PHE A 326 -10.83 -32.26 -11.82
CA PHE A 326 -11.36 -31.39 -12.89
C PHE A 326 -11.02 -31.90 -14.28
N HIS A 327 -9.82 -32.48 -14.46
CA HIS A 327 -9.20 -32.71 -15.77
C HIS A 327 -10.11 -33.40 -16.81
N GLU A 328 -10.76 -34.51 -16.45
CA GLU A 328 -11.62 -35.24 -17.38
C GLU A 328 -12.85 -34.44 -17.78
N GLY A 329 -13.43 -33.69 -16.84
CA GLY A 329 -14.57 -32.84 -17.09
C GLY A 329 -14.25 -31.66 -17.99
N GLU A 330 -13.10 -31.02 -17.76
CA GLU A 330 -12.64 -29.88 -18.57
C GLU A 330 -12.37 -30.29 -20.03
N CYS A 331 -11.75 -31.45 -20.24
CA CYS A 331 -11.54 -32.00 -21.59
C CYS A 331 -12.88 -32.23 -22.31
N ARG A 332 -13.91 -32.74 -21.60
CA ARG A 332 -15.26 -32.91 -22.15
C ARG A 332 -15.91 -31.57 -22.48
N ILE A 333 -15.76 -30.55 -21.62
CA ILE A 333 -16.32 -29.21 -21.83
C ILE A 333 -15.73 -28.55 -23.08
N LEU A 334 -14.41 -28.66 -23.30
CA LEU A 334 -13.77 -28.14 -24.52
C LEU A 334 -14.43 -28.68 -25.79
N VAL A 335 -14.71 -29.98 -25.84
CA VAL A 335 -15.30 -30.63 -27.02
C VAL A 335 -16.80 -30.37 -27.13
N LEU A 336 -17.56 -30.65 -26.06
CA LEU A 336 -19.03 -30.67 -26.12
C LEU A 336 -19.65 -29.27 -26.09
N THR A 337 -19.08 -28.36 -25.32
CA THR A 337 -19.61 -26.99 -25.16
C THR A 337 -18.96 -26.04 -26.13
N HIS A 338 -17.63 -26.11 -26.28
CA HIS A 338 -16.85 -25.13 -27.04
C HIS A 338 -16.42 -25.61 -28.44
N GLY A 339 -16.75 -26.84 -28.82
CA GLY A 339 -16.54 -27.37 -30.18
C GLY A 339 -15.08 -27.61 -30.56
N PHE A 340 -14.19 -27.77 -29.58
CA PHE A 340 -12.80 -28.14 -29.84
C PHE A 340 -12.70 -29.57 -30.39
N LYS A 341 -11.66 -29.82 -31.17
CA LYS A 341 -11.37 -31.15 -31.71
C LYS A 341 -10.11 -31.74 -31.09
N GLU A 342 -10.21 -32.92 -30.48
CA GLU A 342 -9.04 -33.66 -30.02
C GLU A 342 -8.18 -34.10 -31.23
N ILE A 343 -6.88 -33.86 -31.15
CA ILE A 343 -5.90 -34.17 -32.20
C ILE A 343 -4.73 -34.97 -31.62
N PRO A 344 -3.95 -35.68 -32.45
CA PRO A 344 -2.71 -36.31 -32.00
C PRO A 344 -1.71 -35.28 -31.47
N LEU A 345 -0.90 -35.70 -30.50
CA LEU A 345 0.18 -34.88 -29.94
C LEU A 345 1.14 -34.43 -31.07
N PRO A 346 1.36 -33.12 -31.25
CA PRO A 346 2.31 -32.62 -32.25
C PRO A 346 3.73 -33.17 -32.02
N PRO A 347 4.49 -33.49 -33.09
CA PRO A 347 5.81 -34.11 -32.96
C PRO A 347 6.85 -33.25 -32.22
N ASP A 348 6.66 -31.94 -32.23
CA ASP A 348 7.49 -30.91 -31.60
C ASP A 348 7.05 -30.59 -30.17
N ALA A 349 6.00 -31.24 -29.65
CA ALA A 349 5.51 -30.98 -28.31
C ALA A 349 6.53 -31.44 -27.25
N PRO A 350 6.84 -30.60 -26.24
CA PRO A 350 7.67 -31.01 -25.12
C PRO A 350 6.96 -32.11 -24.29
N PRO A 351 7.71 -32.91 -23.51
CA PRO A 351 7.11 -33.85 -22.57
C PRO A 351 6.31 -33.11 -21.49
N SER A 352 5.25 -33.74 -20.97
CA SER A 352 4.52 -33.16 -19.84
C SER A 352 5.36 -33.20 -18.56
N PRO A 353 5.30 -32.14 -17.72
CA PRO A 353 5.97 -32.13 -16.43
C PRO A 353 5.64 -33.34 -15.56
N GLY A 354 6.68 -33.94 -14.97
CA GLY A 354 6.54 -35.10 -14.08
C GLY A 354 6.14 -36.42 -14.77
N GLY A 355 5.76 -36.41 -16.06
CA GLY A 355 5.51 -37.60 -16.89
C GLY A 355 4.31 -38.48 -16.48
N TRP A 356 3.66 -38.22 -15.35
CA TRP A 356 2.58 -39.04 -14.81
C TRP A 356 1.22 -38.79 -15.49
N SER A 357 1.02 -37.59 -16.04
CA SER A 357 -0.16 -37.23 -16.85
C SER A 357 0.32 -36.72 -18.23
N PRO A 358 0.23 -37.53 -19.30
CA PRO A 358 0.57 -37.06 -20.65
C PRO A 358 -0.44 -36.02 -21.15
N TYR A 359 -0.04 -35.21 -22.13
CA TYR A 359 -0.93 -34.22 -22.73
C TYR A 359 -2.02 -34.87 -23.59
N ARG A 360 -3.24 -34.35 -23.46
CA ARG A 360 -4.30 -34.45 -24.48
C ARG A 360 -4.41 -33.13 -25.21
N VAL A 361 -4.44 -33.14 -26.54
CA VAL A 361 -4.34 -31.92 -27.34
C VAL A 361 -5.64 -31.63 -28.06
N PHE A 362 -6.14 -30.41 -27.91
CA PHE A 362 -7.39 -29.95 -28.46
C PHE A 362 -7.16 -28.74 -29.36
N GLU A 363 -7.59 -28.80 -30.62
CA GLU A 363 -7.55 -27.68 -31.54
C GLU A 363 -8.86 -26.88 -31.48
N ALA A 364 -8.74 -25.56 -31.32
CA ALA A 364 -9.88 -24.65 -31.27
C ALA A 364 -10.61 -24.56 -32.63
N PRO A 365 -11.92 -24.28 -32.63
CA PRO A 365 -12.69 -24.08 -33.87
C PRO A 365 -12.41 -22.73 -34.55
N PHE A 366 -11.59 -21.88 -33.94
CA PHE A 366 -11.13 -20.59 -34.46
C PHE A 366 -9.60 -20.56 -34.58
N LYS A 367 -9.07 -19.62 -35.36
CA LYS A 367 -7.65 -19.53 -35.74
C LYS A 367 -7.05 -18.23 -35.23
N THR A 368 -5.72 -18.15 -35.17
CA THR A 368 -5.01 -16.90 -34.88
C THR A 368 -5.35 -15.84 -35.96
N PRO A 369 -5.09 -14.54 -35.72
CA PRO A 369 -5.25 -13.50 -36.73
C PRO A 369 -4.47 -13.78 -38.03
N ALA A 370 -3.36 -14.55 -37.93
CA ALA A 370 -2.55 -14.98 -39.07
C ALA A 370 -3.05 -16.31 -39.71
N GLY A 371 -4.18 -16.85 -39.27
CA GLY A 371 -4.77 -18.09 -39.78
C GLY A 371 -4.15 -19.39 -39.23
N ALA A 372 -3.24 -19.31 -38.25
CA ALA A 372 -2.62 -20.47 -37.63
C ALA A 372 -3.55 -21.15 -36.61
N PRO A 373 -3.34 -22.43 -36.25
CA PRO A 373 -4.17 -23.09 -35.24
C PRO A 373 -3.91 -22.57 -33.83
N ILE A 374 -4.96 -22.53 -33.00
CA ILE A 374 -4.88 -22.36 -31.55
C ILE A 374 -5.13 -23.72 -30.91
N ARG A 375 -4.26 -24.14 -29.98
CA ARG A 375 -4.27 -25.48 -29.39
C ARG A 375 -4.20 -25.42 -27.87
N VAL A 376 -4.93 -26.31 -27.21
CA VAL A 376 -4.93 -26.49 -25.75
C VAL A 376 -4.35 -27.86 -25.43
N PHE A 377 -3.30 -27.89 -24.61
CA PHE A 377 -2.61 -29.08 -24.12
C PHE A 377 -3.08 -29.32 -22.68
N ALA A 378 -4.08 -30.18 -22.53
CA ALA A 378 -4.69 -30.49 -21.25
C ALA A 378 -3.93 -31.62 -20.55
N ARG A 379 -3.71 -31.47 -19.24
CA ARG A 379 -3.19 -32.54 -18.37
C ARG A 379 -3.69 -32.41 -16.93
N GLY A 380 -3.62 -33.50 -16.19
CA GLY A 380 -3.60 -33.46 -14.73
C GLY A 380 -2.33 -32.77 -14.25
N ALA A 381 -2.48 -31.84 -13.31
CA ALA A 381 -1.38 -31.04 -12.77
C ALA A 381 -1.35 -31.09 -11.25
N SER A 382 -0.15 -30.98 -10.69
CA SER A 382 0.08 -30.82 -9.26
C SER A 382 0.54 -29.39 -8.95
N PRO A 383 0.41 -28.92 -7.69
CA PRO A 383 0.95 -27.63 -7.27
C PRO A 383 2.46 -27.48 -7.41
N ARG A 384 3.20 -28.53 -7.76
CA ARG A 384 4.66 -28.46 -7.93
C ARG A 384 5.10 -28.37 -9.38
N ASP A 385 4.18 -28.49 -10.33
CA ASP A 385 4.53 -28.64 -11.74
C ASP A 385 3.76 -27.74 -12.71
N GLU A 386 2.74 -27.00 -12.26
CA GLU A 386 1.89 -26.18 -13.13
C GLU A 386 2.54 -24.93 -13.72
N ASN A 387 3.58 -24.41 -13.05
CA ASN A 387 4.31 -23.23 -13.49
C ASN A 387 5.44 -23.57 -14.47
N LEU A 388 5.71 -24.84 -14.75
CA LEU A 388 6.80 -25.23 -15.65
C LEU A 388 6.50 -24.81 -17.09
N GLU A 389 5.26 -24.92 -17.55
CA GLU A 389 4.84 -24.49 -18.89
C GLU A 389 4.91 -22.98 -19.09
N MET A 390 4.75 -22.18 -18.02
CA MET A 390 5.00 -20.73 -18.09
C MET A 390 6.45 -20.39 -18.45
N GLY A 391 7.39 -21.27 -18.14
CA GLY A 391 8.79 -21.11 -18.52
C GLY A 391 9.11 -21.51 -19.96
N MET A 392 8.25 -22.30 -20.59
CA MET A 392 8.58 -22.91 -21.87
C MET A 392 8.20 -21.98 -23.04
N ARG A 393 9.15 -21.75 -23.96
CA ARG A 393 8.89 -21.02 -25.21
C ARG A 393 7.75 -21.62 -26.05
N PHE A 394 7.53 -22.93 -25.95
CA PHE A 394 6.50 -23.65 -26.73
C PHE A 394 5.07 -23.19 -26.43
N PHE A 395 4.81 -22.75 -25.20
CA PHE A 395 3.49 -22.31 -24.75
C PHE A 395 3.38 -20.78 -24.77
N ALA A 396 2.30 -20.25 -25.35
CA ALA A 396 1.95 -18.83 -25.29
C ALA A 396 1.27 -18.44 -23.98
N GLY A 397 0.84 -19.42 -23.19
CA GLY A 397 0.12 -19.19 -21.94
C GLY A 397 -0.48 -20.45 -21.35
N LEU A 398 -1.23 -20.31 -20.26
CA LEU A 398 -1.94 -21.43 -19.65
C LEU A 398 -3.17 -21.03 -18.83
N LEU A 399 -4.05 -22.01 -18.62
CA LEU A 399 -5.14 -22.00 -17.64
C LEU A 399 -4.75 -22.88 -16.45
N ILE A 400 -4.86 -22.35 -15.23
CA ILE A 400 -4.81 -23.14 -13.99
C ILE A 400 -6.21 -23.28 -13.44
N ASN A 401 -6.66 -24.51 -13.20
CA ASN A 401 -7.96 -24.74 -12.58
C ASN A 401 -7.89 -25.85 -11.51
N ARG A 402 -8.22 -25.48 -10.27
CA ARG A 402 -8.26 -26.37 -9.11
C ARG A 402 -8.79 -25.65 -7.87
N HIS A 403 -9.05 -26.42 -6.82
CA HIS A 403 -9.14 -25.88 -5.47
C HIS A 403 -7.83 -25.20 -5.06
N ALA A 404 -7.86 -23.94 -4.64
CA ALA A 404 -6.63 -23.20 -4.27
C ALA A 404 -6.04 -23.62 -2.91
N GLN A 405 -6.81 -24.34 -2.09
CA GLN A 405 -6.51 -24.60 -0.68
C GLN A 405 -6.04 -23.32 0.04
N LEU A 406 -6.88 -22.27 -0.03
CA LEU A 406 -6.59 -20.94 0.54
C LEU A 406 -5.30 -20.29 -0.02
N GLY A 407 -4.87 -20.65 -1.24
CA GLY A 407 -3.69 -20.11 -1.91
C GLY A 407 -2.39 -20.85 -1.60
N ALA A 408 -2.42 -21.87 -0.73
CA ALA A 408 -1.23 -22.65 -0.36
C ALA A 408 -0.62 -23.38 -1.57
N PHE A 409 -1.44 -23.77 -2.55
CA PHE A 409 -0.96 -24.43 -3.76
C PHE A 409 -0.21 -23.49 -4.70
N ASP A 410 -0.67 -22.28 -4.90
CA ASP A 410 -0.01 -21.34 -5.81
C ASP A 410 1.33 -20.89 -5.24
N LEU A 411 1.45 -20.77 -3.92
CA LEU A 411 2.71 -20.50 -3.24
C LEU A 411 3.69 -21.68 -3.36
N ARG A 412 3.16 -22.90 -3.26
CA ARG A 412 3.95 -24.12 -3.50
C ARG A 412 4.40 -24.19 -4.96
N ALA A 413 3.57 -23.77 -5.90
CA ALA A 413 3.93 -23.62 -7.30
C ALA A 413 4.94 -22.50 -7.50
N ALA A 414 4.86 -21.45 -6.70
CA ALA A 414 5.79 -20.33 -6.77
C ALA A 414 7.17 -20.62 -6.18
N ALA A 415 7.29 -21.64 -5.35
CA ALA A 415 8.59 -22.14 -4.87
C ALA A 415 9.42 -22.81 -5.99
N VAL A 416 8.79 -23.15 -7.13
CA VAL A 416 9.48 -23.76 -8.27
C VAL A 416 10.17 -22.67 -9.08
N GLN A 417 11.50 -22.67 -9.08
CA GLN A 417 12.28 -21.69 -9.85
C GLN A 417 12.20 -22.01 -11.35
N VAL A 418 11.46 -21.19 -12.08
CA VAL A 418 11.28 -21.30 -13.54
C VAL A 418 11.53 -19.92 -14.16
N ARG A 419 12.31 -19.87 -15.23
CA ARG A 419 12.54 -18.62 -15.99
C ARG A 419 11.52 -18.50 -17.12
N GLN A 420 10.87 -17.36 -17.22
CA GLN A 420 9.98 -17.04 -18.35
C GLN A 420 10.75 -16.99 -19.68
N GLU A 421 10.23 -17.63 -20.72
CA GLU A 421 10.71 -17.48 -22.10
C GLU A 421 9.60 -16.99 -23.04
N GLY A 422 9.77 -15.79 -23.61
CA GLY A 422 8.81 -15.19 -24.53
C GLY A 422 7.54 -14.67 -23.84
N TYR A 423 6.56 -14.25 -24.66
CA TYR A 423 5.26 -13.80 -24.17
C TYR A 423 4.53 -14.90 -23.41
N LYS A 424 3.81 -14.51 -22.36
CA LYS A 424 2.95 -15.40 -21.58
C LYS A 424 1.64 -14.71 -21.22
N LEU A 425 0.53 -15.43 -21.39
CA LEU A 425 -0.77 -15.11 -20.80
C LEU A 425 -1.17 -16.19 -19.81
N MET A 426 -1.43 -15.84 -18.56
CA MET A 426 -1.93 -16.78 -17.57
C MET A 426 -3.38 -16.44 -17.24
N MET A 427 -4.22 -17.47 -17.18
CA MET A 427 -5.53 -17.38 -16.56
C MET A 427 -5.56 -18.30 -15.34
N ASN A 428 -5.56 -17.72 -14.15
CA ASN A 428 -5.65 -18.44 -12.89
C ASN A 428 -7.12 -18.45 -12.43
N ALA A 429 -7.77 -19.60 -12.46
CA ALA A 429 -9.17 -19.80 -12.08
C ALA A 429 -9.35 -20.30 -10.63
N GLN A 430 -8.32 -20.17 -9.79
CA GLN A 430 -8.31 -20.67 -8.43
C GLN A 430 -8.89 -19.66 -7.42
N CYS A 431 -9.53 -20.18 -6.37
CA CYS A 431 -10.22 -19.38 -5.35
C CYS A 431 -9.38 -18.40 -4.52
N ALA A 432 -8.08 -18.22 -4.82
CA ALA A 432 -7.15 -17.33 -4.13
C ALA A 432 -6.35 -16.40 -5.06
N GLY A 433 -6.69 -16.34 -6.34
CA GLY A 433 -5.78 -15.90 -7.41
C GLY A 433 -5.12 -14.53 -7.22
N LEU A 434 -5.71 -13.59 -6.47
CA LEU A 434 -5.11 -12.26 -6.26
C LEU A 434 -4.13 -12.18 -5.09
N THR A 435 -4.34 -13.02 -4.08
CA THR A 435 -3.35 -13.19 -2.99
C THR A 435 -2.07 -13.79 -3.54
N THR A 436 -2.19 -14.62 -4.59
CA THR A 436 -1.10 -15.36 -5.21
C THR A 436 -0.61 -14.69 -6.49
N ARG A 437 -1.38 -13.75 -7.07
CA ARG A 437 -0.96 -12.87 -8.17
C ARG A 437 0.37 -12.20 -7.86
N PHE A 438 0.57 -11.72 -6.63
CA PHE A 438 1.85 -11.14 -6.19
C PHE A 438 3.03 -12.11 -6.40
N ALA A 439 2.89 -13.36 -5.95
CA ALA A 439 3.94 -14.37 -6.08
C ALA A 439 4.15 -14.75 -7.55
N ILE A 440 3.07 -14.89 -8.33
CA ILE A 440 3.12 -15.25 -9.74
C ILE A 440 3.71 -14.10 -10.59
N SER A 441 3.34 -12.85 -10.33
CA SER A 441 3.91 -11.68 -11.02
C SER A 441 5.38 -11.48 -10.69
N GLN A 442 5.85 -11.88 -9.50
CA GLN A 442 7.27 -11.90 -9.17
C GLN A 442 8.05 -12.92 -10.02
N MET A 443 7.46 -14.08 -10.30
CA MET A 443 8.09 -15.13 -11.13
C MET A 443 8.02 -14.82 -12.63
N PHE A 444 6.89 -14.26 -13.08
CA PHE A 444 6.58 -14.00 -14.48
C PHE A 444 6.26 -12.51 -14.68
N PRO A 445 7.26 -11.61 -14.54
CA PRO A 445 7.05 -10.17 -14.51
C PRO A 445 6.53 -9.59 -15.84
N ASP A 446 6.77 -10.28 -16.95
CA ASP A 446 6.36 -9.84 -18.29
C ASP A 446 5.07 -10.55 -18.77
N ALA A 447 4.42 -11.35 -17.91
CA ALA A 447 3.22 -12.09 -18.25
C ALA A 447 1.94 -11.28 -18.05
N ASP A 448 1.01 -11.41 -18.99
CA ASP A 448 -0.34 -10.88 -18.86
C ASP A 448 -1.18 -11.85 -18.02
N ILE A 449 -1.42 -11.50 -16.76
CA ILE A 449 -2.12 -12.36 -15.80
C ILE A 449 -3.58 -11.92 -15.66
N TYR A 450 -4.49 -12.86 -15.93
CA TYR A 450 -5.89 -12.82 -15.55
C TYR A 450 -6.08 -13.74 -14.35
N SER A 451 -6.59 -13.19 -13.26
CA SER A 451 -6.76 -13.94 -12.01
C SER A 451 -8.20 -13.88 -11.55
N SER A 452 -8.75 -15.01 -11.12
CA SER A 452 -10.09 -15.04 -10.57
C SER A 452 -10.18 -14.30 -9.23
N TRP A 453 -11.30 -13.59 -9.06
CA TRP A 453 -11.74 -12.80 -7.92
C TRP A 453 -12.08 -13.70 -6.71
N ASP A 454 -12.78 -14.80 -6.98
CA ASP A 454 -13.15 -15.84 -6.00
C ASP A 454 -13.05 -17.22 -6.66
N SER A 455 -13.48 -18.26 -5.94
CA SER A 455 -13.69 -19.59 -6.48
C SER A 455 -14.49 -19.50 -7.77
N THR A 456 -13.90 -19.94 -8.89
CA THR A 456 -14.69 -20.12 -10.10
C THR A 456 -15.71 -21.22 -9.87
N TYR A 457 -16.92 -21.02 -10.38
CA TYR A 457 -17.97 -22.00 -10.22
C TYR A 457 -17.83 -23.15 -11.22
N PHE A 458 -18.20 -24.34 -10.75
CA PHE A 458 -18.28 -25.53 -11.56
C PHE A 458 -19.50 -26.35 -11.14
N ARG A 459 -19.94 -27.24 -12.02
CA ARG A 459 -21.01 -28.21 -11.73
C ARG A 459 -20.49 -29.62 -11.97
N VAL A 460 -20.93 -30.53 -11.13
CA VAL A 460 -20.59 -31.95 -11.22
C VAL A 460 -21.81 -32.71 -11.72
N GLY A 461 -21.61 -33.57 -12.71
CA GLY A 461 -22.63 -34.45 -13.25
C GLY A 461 -22.99 -35.61 -12.32
N PRO A 462 -24.03 -36.39 -12.65
CA PRO A 462 -24.41 -37.57 -11.89
C PRO A 462 -23.30 -38.65 -11.81
N ASP A 463 -22.34 -38.61 -12.74
CA ASP A 463 -21.17 -39.50 -12.79
C ASP A 463 -20.01 -39.02 -11.90
N GLY A 464 -20.19 -37.92 -11.15
CA GLY A 464 -19.15 -37.35 -10.30
C GLY A 464 -18.09 -36.56 -11.08
N VAL A 465 -18.27 -36.34 -12.39
CA VAL A 465 -17.33 -35.62 -13.25
C VAL A 465 -17.82 -34.20 -13.49
N VAL A 466 -16.90 -33.23 -13.51
CA VAL A 466 -17.22 -31.83 -13.85
C VAL A 466 -17.84 -31.78 -15.26
N ASN A 467 -18.99 -31.10 -15.42
CA ASN A 467 -19.69 -30.99 -16.70
C ASN A 467 -19.97 -29.55 -17.15
N ALA A 468 -19.68 -28.56 -16.29
CA ALA A 468 -19.66 -27.15 -16.62
C ALA A 468 -18.63 -26.45 -15.71
N SER A 469 -17.90 -25.46 -16.25
CA SER A 469 -16.82 -24.76 -15.55
C SER A 469 -16.71 -23.32 -16.04
N GLU A 470 -16.96 -22.37 -15.14
CA GLU A 470 -16.78 -20.94 -15.39
C GLU A 470 -15.35 -20.62 -15.84
N GLY A 471 -14.34 -21.24 -15.20
CA GLY A 471 -12.94 -21.02 -15.55
C GLY A 471 -12.61 -21.40 -17.00
N VAL A 472 -13.22 -22.48 -17.51
CA VAL A 472 -13.04 -22.90 -18.91
C VAL A 472 -13.79 -21.98 -19.86
N ASP A 473 -15.02 -21.58 -19.50
CA ASP A 473 -15.84 -20.67 -20.30
C ASP A 473 -15.14 -19.31 -20.50
N CYS A 474 -14.66 -18.71 -19.40
CA CYS A 474 -13.93 -17.45 -19.45
C CYS A 474 -12.58 -17.57 -20.18
N PHE A 475 -11.87 -18.70 -20.03
CA PHE A 475 -10.62 -18.95 -20.77
C PHE A 475 -10.83 -19.03 -22.28
N VAL A 476 -11.85 -19.76 -22.73
CA VAL A 476 -12.18 -19.82 -24.16
C VAL A 476 -12.62 -18.46 -24.69
N ALA A 477 -13.34 -17.66 -23.88
CA ALA A 477 -13.70 -16.29 -24.24
C ALA A 477 -12.46 -15.39 -24.44
N ALA A 478 -11.45 -15.52 -23.58
CA ALA A 478 -10.17 -14.82 -23.74
C ALA A 478 -9.44 -15.26 -25.03
N LEU A 479 -9.34 -16.57 -25.29
CA LEU A 479 -8.71 -17.09 -26.52
C LEU A 479 -9.42 -16.59 -27.78
N ARG A 480 -10.75 -16.50 -27.77
CA ARG A 480 -11.53 -15.94 -28.87
C ARG A 480 -11.26 -14.46 -29.05
N GLY A 481 -11.23 -13.67 -27.98
CA GLY A 481 -10.85 -12.25 -28.07
C GLY A 481 -9.44 -12.07 -28.63
N MET A 482 -8.48 -12.89 -28.20
CA MET A 482 -7.12 -12.87 -28.76
C MET A 482 -7.09 -13.19 -30.26
N SER A 483 -7.94 -14.12 -30.72
CA SER A 483 -8.07 -14.45 -32.15
C SER A 483 -8.54 -13.26 -33.01
N GLU A 484 -9.18 -12.28 -32.37
CA GLU A 484 -9.72 -11.07 -32.98
C GLU A 484 -8.84 -9.83 -32.71
N ARG A 485 -7.63 -10.02 -32.15
CA ARG A 485 -6.70 -8.94 -31.73
C ARG A 485 -7.29 -7.97 -30.70
N ALA A 486 -8.17 -8.46 -29.82
CA ALA A 486 -8.78 -7.64 -28.78
C ALA A 486 -7.73 -6.99 -27.86
N SER A 487 -7.96 -5.73 -27.50
CA SER A 487 -7.29 -5.06 -26.38
C SER A 487 -7.61 -5.74 -25.05
N HIS A 488 -6.83 -5.47 -24.00
CA HIS A 488 -7.14 -6.02 -22.67
C HIS A 488 -8.49 -5.54 -22.14
N ALA A 489 -8.91 -4.32 -22.48
CA ALA A 489 -10.23 -3.80 -22.12
C ALA A 489 -11.37 -4.59 -22.81
N GLU A 490 -11.19 -4.96 -24.07
CA GLU A 490 -12.15 -5.79 -24.81
C GLU A 490 -12.12 -7.25 -24.31
N LEU A 491 -10.96 -7.77 -23.94
CA LEU A 491 -10.82 -9.08 -23.30
C LEU A 491 -11.56 -9.11 -21.96
N ASP A 492 -11.39 -8.10 -21.11
CA ASP A 492 -12.11 -7.97 -19.83
C ASP A 492 -13.63 -7.96 -20.04
N ALA A 493 -14.11 -7.21 -21.04
CA ALA A 493 -15.55 -7.15 -21.36
C ALA A 493 -16.10 -8.52 -21.78
N ARG A 494 -15.36 -9.26 -22.62
CA ARG A 494 -15.74 -10.61 -23.06
C ARG A 494 -15.71 -11.63 -21.93
N ILE A 495 -14.69 -11.56 -21.08
CA ILE A 495 -14.59 -12.43 -19.91
C ILE A 495 -15.75 -12.16 -18.96
N ARG A 496 -16.11 -10.89 -18.76
CA ARG A 496 -17.27 -10.50 -17.95
C ARG A 496 -18.61 -10.98 -18.53
N GLU A 497 -18.73 -11.06 -19.84
CA GLU A 497 -19.92 -11.63 -20.48
C GLU A 497 -19.99 -13.17 -20.30
N ALA A 498 -18.84 -13.84 -20.29
CA ALA A 498 -18.74 -15.29 -20.13
C ALA A 498 -18.80 -15.77 -18.67
N GLN A 499 -18.46 -14.91 -17.70
CA GLN A 499 -18.47 -15.29 -16.29
C GLN A 499 -19.88 -15.62 -15.80
N TRP A 500 -19.97 -16.43 -14.76
CA TRP A 500 -21.25 -16.85 -14.20
C TRP A 500 -21.76 -15.80 -13.19
N HIS A 501 -23.03 -15.92 -12.81
CA HIS A 501 -23.62 -14.98 -11.86
C HIS A 501 -23.08 -15.20 -10.44
N HIS A 502 -22.43 -14.18 -9.88
CA HIS A 502 -22.00 -14.09 -8.49
C HIS A 502 -22.88 -13.09 -7.73
N ALA A 503 -23.07 -13.28 -6.42
CA ALA A 503 -23.84 -12.32 -5.60
C ALA A 503 -23.26 -10.90 -5.67
N GLN A 504 -21.96 -10.79 -5.91
CA GLN A 504 -21.20 -9.55 -6.02
C GLN A 504 -21.38 -8.83 -7.35
N ALA A 505 -22.08 -9.43 -8.32
CA ALA A 505 -22.46 -8.79 -9.58
C ALA A 505 -23.40 -7.58 -9.37
N GLU A 506 -23.97 -7.41 -8.18
CA GLU A 506 -24.70 -6.19 -7.79
C GLU A 506 -23.81 -4.94 -7.77
N ALA A 507 -22.49 -5.09 -7.62
CA ALA A 507 -21.54 -3.99 -7.69
C ALA A 507 -21.28 -3.59 -9.16
N PRO A 508 -21.52 -2.33 -9.57
CA PRO A 508 -21.24 -1.87 -10.93
C PRO A 508 -19.78 -2.10 -11.32
N GLY A 509 -19.56 -2.82 -12.43
CA GLY A 509 -18.22 -3.09 -12.96
C GLY A 509 -17.54 -4.35 -12.41
N PHE A 510 -18.25 -5.17 -11.64
CA PHE A 510 -17.74 -6.47 -11.17
C PHE A 510 -17.22 -7.35 -12.33
N SER A 511 -16.05 -7.96 -12.14
CA SER A 511 -15.44 -8.92 -13.05
C SER A 511 -14.90 -10.09 -12.23
N GLN A 512 -15.28 -11.31 -12.59
CA GLN A 512 -14.80 -12.52 -11.94
C GLN A 512 -13.32 -12.73 -12.22
N PHE A 513 -12.79 -12.25 -13.34
CA PHE A 513 -11.37 -12.29 -13.62
C PHE A 513 -10.85 -10.87 -13.75
N VAL A 514 -9.78 -10.58 -13.01
CA VAL A 514 -9.10 -9.30 -13.03
C VAL A 514 -7.86 -9.38 -13.92
N GLY A 515 -7.91 -8.65 -15.02
CA GLY A 515 -6.89 -8.58 -16.05
C GLY A 515 -5.82 -7.49 -15.83
N PRO A 516 -4.83 -7.43 -16.72
CA PRO A 516 -3.71 -6.47 -16.66
C PRO A 516 -4.12 -5.02 -16.98
N SER A 517 -5.28 -4.79 -17.60
CA SER A 517 -5.83 -3.47 -17.96
C SER A 517 -6.24 -2.62 -16.76
N HIS A 518 -6.34 -3.18 -15.55
CA HIS A 518 -6.81 -2.44 -14.38
C HIS A 518 -5.62 -1.76 -13.66
N PRO A 519 -5.36 -0.45 -13.87
CA PRO A 519 -4.10 0.19 -13.45
C PRO A 519 -3.93 0.23 -11.94
N LEU A 520 -5.05 0.36 -11.22
CA LEU A 520 -5.07 0.32 -9.75
C LEU A 520 -4.84 -1.09 -9.21
N VAL A 521 -5.07 -2.15 -9.99
CA VAL A 521 -4.74 -3.51 -9.56
C VAL A 521 -3.25 -3.69 -9.78
N VAL A 522 -2.75 -3.53 -11.01
CA VAL A 522 -1.31 -3.71 -11.30
C VAL A 522 -0.43 -2.91 -10.33
N ALA A 523 -0.73 -1.62 -10.10
CA ALA A 523 0.09 -0.80 -9.19
C ALA A 523 0.00 -1.21 -7.71
N ARG A 524 -1.17 -1.66 -7.23
CA ARG A 524 -1.33 -2.19 -5.84
C ARG A 524 -0.60 -3.52 -5.65
N TYR A 525 -0.40 -4.26 -6.74
CA TYR A 525 0.18 -5.60 -6.72
C TYR A 525 1.65 -5.68 -7.18
N SER A 526 2.21 -4.56 -7.65
CA SER A 526 3.61 -4.44 -8.04
C SER A 526 4.49 -4.05 -6.84
N ASP A 527 5.56 -4.80 -6.65
CA ASP A 527 6.67 -4.56 -5.71
C ASP A 527 7.95 -4.79 -6.53
N VAL A 528 8.28 -3.81 -7.37
CA VAL A 528 9.28 -3.94 -8.44
C VAL A 528 10.69 -3.98 -7.84
N ASN A 529 10.92 -3.33 -6.70
CA ASN A 529 12.16 -3.48 -5.93
C ASN A 529 12.13 -4.65 -4.93
N ARG A 530 11.05 -5.42 -4.82
CA ARG A 530 10.99 -6.66 -4.03
C ARG A 530 11.34 -6.47 -2.54
N ASP A 531 11.03 -5.31 -1.98
CA ASP A 531 11.29 -5.00 -0.56
C ASP A 531 10.12 -5.40 0.35
N GLY A 532 9.08 -5.98 -0.23
CA GLY A 532 7.87 -6.36 0.47
C GLY A 532 6.94 -5.19 0.69
N ARG A 533 7.04 -4.09 -0.06
CA ARG A 533 6.10 -2.97 -0.04
C ARG A 533 5.57 -2.74 -1.45
N ALA A 534 4.25 -2.59 -1.58
CA ALA A 534 3.66 -2.29 -2.88
C ALA A 534 4.11 -0.90 -3.38
N ASP A 535 4.64 -0.82 -4.60
CA ASP A 535 5.27 0.37 -5.20
C ASP A 535 4.32 1.57 -5.27
N TYR A 536 3.03 1.33 -5.51
CA TYR A 536 2.00 2.38 -5.51
C TYR A 536 1.92 3.12 -4.18
N TYR A 537 2.28 2.40 -3.13
CA TYR A 537 2.34 2.88 -1.77
C TYR A 537 3.78 3.10 -1.31
N ASP A 538 4.78 2.87 -2.14
CA ASP A 538 6.13 3.19 -1.74
C ASP A 538 6.35 4.70 -1.78
N GLY A 539 7.03 5.22 -0.77
CA GLY A 539 7.53 6.58 -0.79
C GLY A 539 8.92 6.63 -1.44
N PHE A 540 9.72 5.56 -1.33
CA PHE A 540 11.14 5.52 -1.65
C PHE A 540 11.58 4.12 -2.09
N LEU A 541 11.82 3.94 -3.40
CA LEU A 541 12.41 2.71 -3.91
C LEU A 541 13.90 2.64 -3.60
N ASP A 542 14.29 1.75 -2.70
CA ASP A 542 15.70 1.42 -2.44
C ASP A 542 16.16 0.32 -3.41
N PHE A 543 17.23 0.57 -4.18
CA PHE A 543 17.77 -0.41 -5.14
C PHE A 543 18.93 -1.23 -4.54
N GLN A 544 19.34 -0.96 -3.30
CA GLN A 544 20.42 -1.66 -2.62
C GLN A 544 19.89 -2.78 -1.72
N LEU A 545 19.21 -3.73 -2.33
CA LEU A 545 18.46 -4.79 -1.64
C LEU A 545 19.36 -5.92 -1.16
N THR A 546 18.98 -6.54 -0.06
CA THR A 546 19.63 -7.70 0.55
C THR A 546 18.61 -8.76 0.84
N GLU A 547 18.78 -9.92 0.21
CA GLU A 547 17.90 -11.06 0.42
C GLU A 547 18.14 -11.69 1.80
N ILE A 548 17.09 -11.74 2.61
CA ILE A 548 17.13 -12.38 3.92
C ILE A 548 16.34 -13.69 3.85
N ALA A 549 16.99 -14.79 4.20
CA ALA A 549 16.41 -16.13 4.28
C ALA A 549 15.65 -16.34 5.60
N GLU A 550 14.72 -17.30 5.61
CA GLU A 550 14.02 -17.69 6.83
C GLU A 550 14.90 -18.55 7.76
N ASP A 551 14.78 -18.31 9.06
CA ASP A 551 15.30 -19.13 10.15
C ASP A 551 14.15 -19.42 11.12
N ILE A 552 13.57 -20.61 10.94
CA ILE A 552 12.41 -21.09 11.69
C ILE A 552 12.73 -21.20 13.19
N GLU A 553 13.87 -21.78 13.54
CA GLU A 553 14.24 -22.03 14.95
C GLU A 553 14.44 -20.73 15.73
N ALA A 554 14.96 -19.70 15.06
CA ALA A 554 15.22 -18.39 15.65
C ALA A 554 14.13 -17.35 15.39
N SER A 555 12.92 -17.77 15.00
CA SER A 555 11.88 -16.84 14.52
C SER A 555 11.42 -15.77 15.53
N MET A 556 11.59 -16.00 16.84
CA MET A 556 11.32 -15.01 17.89
C MET A 556 12.61 -14.43 18.54
N THR A 557 13.78 -14.68 17.96
CA THR A 557 15.06 -14.15 18.45
C THR A 557 15.47 -12.95 17.61
N PRO A 558 15.44 -11.72 18.14
CA PRO A 558 15.81 -10.52 17.38
C PRO A 558 17.29 -10.54 16.96
N ARG A 559 17.57 -10.21 15.69
CA ARG A 559 18.92 -10.12 15.11
C ARG A 559 19.02 -8.90 14.20
N ASP A 560 20.08 -8.11 14.31
CA ASP A 560 20.29 -6.99 13.37
C ASP A 560 20.51 -7.57 11.95
N PRO A 561 19.68 -7.22 10.94
CA PRO A 561 19.85 -7.72 9.58
C PRO A 561 21.10 -7.14 8.88
N GLY A 562 21.79 -6.16 9.49
CA GLY A 562 22.97 -5.51 8.94
C GLY A 562 22.67 -4.48 7.85
N VAL A 563 21.39 -4.24 7.55
CA VAL A 563 20.89 -3.33 6.52
C VAL A 563 19.69 -2.52 7.03
N SER A 564 19.37 -1.40 6.36
CA SER A 564 18.16 -0.62 6.66
C SER A 564 16.89 -1.40 6.33
N ALA A 565 15.77 -1.02 6.94
CA ALA A 565 14.50 -1.71 6.75
C ALA A 565 14.02 -1.68 5.28
N SER A 566 14.27 -0.59 4.55
CA SER A 566 13.97 -0.47 3.11
C SER A 566 14.81 -1.38 2.21
N GLN A 567 15.87 -1.99 2.73
CA GLN A 567 16.80 -2.82 1.94
C GLN A 567 16.50 -4.31 2.06
N ILE A 568 15.53 -4.72 2.87
CA ILE A 568 15.24 -6.14 3.12
C ILE A 568 14.40 -6.70 1.98
N SER A 569 14.87 -7.78 1.35
CA SER A 569 14.19 -8.46 0.25
C SER A 569 14.22 -9.99 0.41
N GLY A 570 13.85 -10.72 -0.64
CA GLY A 570 13.95 -12.19 -0.69
C GLY A 570 12.81 -12.88 0.07
N GLN A 571 13.12 -14.00 0.75
CA GLN A 571 12.11 -14.77 1.49
C GLN A 571 11.46 -13.95 2.61
N ALA A 572 12.22 -13.04 3.23
CA ALA A 572 11.69 -12.16 4.25
C ALA A 572 10.50 -11.32 3.75
N ALA A 573 10.69 -10.61 2.62
CA ALA A 573 9.69 -9.77 1.98
C ALA A 573 8.50 -10.59 1.45
N ALA A 574 8.77 -11.74 0.81
CA ALA A 574 7.73 -12.66 0.34
C ALA A 574 6.82 -13.14 1.49
N GLY A 575 7.41 -13.49 2.64
CA GLY A 575 6.66 -13.91 3.83
C GLY A 575 5.78 -12.79 4.44
N LEU A 576 6.20 -11.53 4.35
CA LEU A 576 5.38 -10.40 4.81
C LEU A 576 4.23 -10.09 3.84
N ASN A 577 4.48 -10.12 2.54
CA ASN A 577 3.44 -10.04 1.52
C ASN A 577 2.38 -11.14 1.72
N TRP A 578 2.82 -12.35 2.06
CA TRP A 578 1.93 -13.45 2.40
C TRP A 578 1.10 -13.21 3.67
N ALA A 579 1.69 -12.62 4.71
CA ALA A 579 0.97 -12.23 5.91
C ALA A 579 -0.15 -11.22 5.62
N ALA A 580 0.12 -10.20 4.80
CA ALA A 580 -0.88 -9.22 4.39
C ALA A 580 -2.00 -9.86 3.55
N GLY A 581 -1.63 -10.70 2.58
CA GLY A 581 -2.59 -11.45 1.77
C GLY A 581 -3.49 -12.37 2.59
N SER A 582 -2.92 -13.05 3.59
CA SER A 582 -3.66 -13.91 4.53
C SER A 582 -4.71 -13.13 5.32
N LEU A 583 -4.44 -11.87 5.68
CA LEU A 583 -5.40 -11.02 6.39
C LEU A 583 -6.63 -10.64 5.55
N ASN A 584 -6.47 -10.41 4.24
CA ASN A 584 -7.61 -10.23 3.35
C ASN A 584 -8.51 -11.48 3.33
N ARG A 585 -7.93 -12.69 3.40
CA ARG A 585 -8.69 -13.94 3.50
C ARG A 585 -9.42 -14.06 4.83
N VAL A 586 -8.74 -13.74 5.93
CA VAL A 586 -9.35 -13.72 7.25
C VAL A 586 -10.57 -12.80 7.27
N ALA A 587 -10.46 -11.59 6.71
CA ALA A 587 -11.57 -10.65 6.64
C ALA A 587 -12.73 -11.13 5.75
N GLN A 588 -12.43 -11.87 4.69
CA GLN A 588 -13.44 -12.41 3.77
C GLN A 588 -14.17 -13.65 4.34
N TYR A 589 -13.45 -14.52 5.05
CA TYR A 589 -13.88 -15.88 5.41
C TYR A 589 -14.02 -16.08 6.94
N SER A 590 -14.48 -15.04 7.63
CA SER A 590 -14.77 -15.07 9.05
C SER A 590 -15.79 -13.98 9.41
N ASP A 591 -16.97 -14.36 9.87
CA ASP A 591 -18.02 -13.42 10.30
C ASP A 591 -17.60 -12.52 11.49
N ILE A 592 -16.59 -12.93 12.28
CA ILE A 592 -15.93 -12.11 13.31
C ILE A 592 -15.39 -10.80 12.72
N TRP A 593 -14.93 -10.83 11.47
CA TRP A 593 -14.32 -9.70 10.77
C TRP A 593 -15.32 -8.92 9.91
N ALA A 594 -16.61 -9.24 9.96
CA ALA A 594 -17.63 -8.67 9.08
C ALA A 594 -17.74 -7.12 9.15
N GLY A 595 -17.22 -6.49 10.21
CA GLY A 595 -17.14 -5.03 10.32
C GLY A 595 -16.10 -4.36 9.41
N LEU A 596 -15.11 -5.12 8.90
CA LEU A 596 -14.13 -4.60 7.95
C LEU A 596 -14.58 -4.80 6.48
N PRO A 597 -14.22 -3.87 5.59
CA PRO A 597 -14.25 -4.14 4.16
C PRO A 597 -13.32 -5.31 3.84
N GLY A 598 -13.81 -6.21 3.00
CA GLY A 598 -13.17 -7.52 2.73
C GLY A 598 -14.10 -8.54 2.07
N GLN A 599 -15.36 -8.16 1.82
CA GLN A 599 -16.36 -9.04 1.18
C GLN A 599 -16.17 -9.17 -0.35
N SER A 600 -15.23 -8.41 -0.93
CA SER A 600 -14.79 -8.56 -2.32
C SER A 600 -13.40 -7.94 -2.51
N GLU A 601 -12.66 -8.33 -3.55
CA GLU A 601 -11.32 -7.80 -3.88
C GLU A 601 -11.25 -6.27 -4.04
N LEU A 602 -12.29 -5.60 -4.51
CA LEU A 602 -12.34 -4.12 -4.52
C LEU A 602 -12.21 -3.54 -3.10
N TYR A 603 -12.59 -4.33 -2.10
CA TYR A 603 -12.54 -4.02 -0.68
C TYR A 603 -11.35 -4.67 0.05
N TYR A 604 -10.35 -5.24 -0.65
CA TYR A 604 -9.11 -5.66 0.00
C TYR A 604 -8.43 -4.44 0.60
N VAL A 605 -8.32 -4.47 1.92
CA VAL A 605 -7.76 -3.37 2.68
C VAL A 605 -6.35 -3.68 3.13
N PHE A 606 -5.98 -4.95 3.33
CA PHE A 606 -4.67 -5.31 3.84
C PHE A 606 -3.63 -5.37 2.73
N GLN A 607 -2.51 -4.69 2.95
CA GLN A 607 -1.35 -4.68 2.06
C GLN A 607 -0.07 -4.70 2.88
N SER A 608 1.00 -5.21 2.31
CA SER A 608 2.28 -5.14 3.00
C SER A 608 2.83 -3.72 2.99
N GLY A 609 3.19 -3.23 4.18
CA GLY A 609 3.80 -1.92 4.39
C GLY A 609 5.33 -1.96 4.45
N GLY A 610 5.94 -3.12 4.22
CA GLY A 610 7.38 -3.35 4.36
C GLY A 610 7.84 -3.49 5.81
N PHE A 611 9.16 -3.44 6.00
CA PHE A 611 9.78 -3.55 7.31
C PHE A 611 9.94 -2.19 8.01
N TYR A 612 9.99 -2.21 9.33
CA TYR A 612 10.37 -1.06 10.16
C TYR A 612 11.39 -1.46 11.23
N SER A 613 11.94 -0.51 11.95
CA SER A 613 12.80 -0.79 13.11
C SER A 613 12.66 0.28 14.17
N HIS A 614 13.25 0.06 15.35
CA HIS A 614 13.44 1.11 16.36
C HIS A 614 14.16 2.37 15.84
N ARG A 615 14.98 2.25 14.78
CA ARG A 615 15.68 3.37 14.13
C ARG A 615 14.76 4.19 13.22
N GLU A 616 13.78 3.51 12.61
CA GLU A 616 12.82 4.05 11.65
C GLU A 616 11.40 3.56 11.99
N PRO A 617 10.83 3.94 13.14
CA PRO A 617 9.56 3.38 13.59
C PRO A 617 8.37 4.02 12.86
N PRO A 618 7.24 3.30 12.70
CA PRO A 618 6.02 3.89 12.16
C PRO A 618 5.43 4.88 13.18
N HIS A 619 5.12 6.12 12.77
CA HIS A 619 4.69 7.18 13.69
C HIS A 619 3.22 7.61 13.52
N ASP A 620 2.63 7.46 12.34
CA ASP A 620 1.26 7.85 12.00
C ASP A 620 0.31 6.64 12.07
N VAL A 621 0.44 5.85 13.13
CA VAL A 621 -0.43 4.69 13.39
C VAL A 621 -1.59 5.14 14.29
N PRO A 622 -2.85 5.09 13.83
CA PRO A 622 -3.98 5.42 14.69
C PRO A 622 -4.05 4.48 15.90
N ALA A 623 -4.18 5.06 17.09
CA ALA A 623 -4.22 4.31 18.34
C ALA A 623 -5.65 4.01 18.83
N GLY A 624 -6.63 4.90 18.57
CA GLY A 624 -7.97 4.76 19.16
C GLY A 624 -7.88 4.70 20.69
N ASP A 625 -8.57 3.73 21.29
CA ASP A 625 -8.52 3.46 22.74
C ASP A 625 -7.38 2.49 23.15
N ALA A 626 -6.39 2.29 22.28
CA ALA A 626 -5.26 1.41 22.57
C ALA A 626 -4.41 1.92 23.75
N VAL A 627 -3.84 0.98 24.50
CA VAL A 627 -2.80 1.29 25.49
C VAL A 627 -1.50 1.71 24.83
N GLU A 628 -0.70 2.48 25.57
CA GLU A 628 0.62 2.92 25.14
C GLU A 628 1.53 1.72 24.77
N GLN A 629 2.09 1.78 23.56
CA GLN A 629 3.03 0.79 23.04
C GLN A 629 4.17 1.50 22.29
N ASP A 630 5.39 1.05 22.52
CA ASP A 630 6.55 1.46 21.73
C ASP A 630 6.52 0.71 20.40
N LEU A 631 5.95 1.36 19.38
CA LEU A 631 5.76 0.78 18.05
C LEU A 631 7.08 0.33 17.43
N GLY A 632 8.19 1.03 17.70
CA GLY A 632 9.52 0.70 17.18
C GLY A 632 10.09 -0.60 17.74
N ARG A 633 9.52 -1.14 18.82
CA ARG A 633 9.94 -2.40 19.45
C ARG A 633 8.89 -3.50 19.38
N LEU A 634 7.77 -3.30 18.68
CA LEU A 634 6.84 -4.41 18.46
C LEU A 634 7.38 -5.35 17.37
N PRO A 635 6.99 -6.64 17.33
CA PRO A 635 7.27 -7.56 16.24
C PRO A 635 6.53 -7.19 14.94
N ALA A 636 5.27 -6.77 15.06
CA ALA A 636 4.39 -6.43 13.95
C ALA A 636 3.55 -5.19 14.31
N VAL A 637 3.25 -4.38 13.30
CA VAL A 637 2.40 -3.19 13.44
C VAL A 637 1.50 -3.08 12.22
N THR A 638 0.22 -2.85 12.46
CA THR A 638 -0.81 -2.65 11.45
C THR A 638 -1.28 -1.20 11.46
N ARG A 639 -1.22 -0.51 10.33
CA ARG A 639 -1.61 0.90 10.18
C ARG A 639 -2.89 1.02 9.34
N TYR A 640 -4.01 1.27 10.01
CA TYR A 640 -5.29 1.57 9.37
C TYR A 640 -5.33 3.02 8.86
N GLN A 641 -5.80 3.22 7.63
CA GLN A 641 -5.90 4.53 6.98
C GLN A 641 -7.26 4.66 6.31
N ARG A 642 -7.95 5.79 6.52
CA ARG A 642 -9.16 6.09 5.76
C ARG A 642 -8.77 6.60 4.38
N ASN A 643 -9.30 5.98 3.34
CA ASN A 643 -8.97 6.30 1.96
C ASN A 643 -10.26 6.38 1.13
N LYS A 644 -10.63 7.59 0.71
CA LYS A 644 -11.87 7.84 -0.06
C LYS A 644 -11.85 7.24 -1.46
N ASP A 645 -10.66 6.98 -2.00
CA ASP A 645 -10.47 6.41 -3.33
C ASP A 645 -10.38 4.88 -3.28
N ALA A 646 -10.28 4.29 -2.07
CA ALA A 646 -10.44 2.86 -1.88
C ALA A 646 -11.95 2.54 -1.89
N PRO A 647 -12.41 1.51 -2.64
CA PRO A 647 -13.82 1.14 -2.68
C PRO A 647 -14.44 0.90 -1.29
N GLY A 648 -13.65 0.39 -0.33
CA GLY A 648 -14.07 0.20 1.07
C GLY A 648 -13.86 1.38 2.01
N GLY A 649 -13.40 2.53 1.51
CA GLY A 649 -13.10 3.70 2.35
C GLY A 649 -11.90 3.53 3.29
N LEU A 650 -11.19 2.40 3.21
CA LEU A 650 -10.18 1.97 4.18
C LEU A 650 -9.04 1.21 3.47
N THR A 651 -7.81 1.48 3.88
CA THR A 651 -6.60 0.72 3.55
C THR A 651 -5.82 0.43 4.83
N VAL A 652 -5.10 -0.67 4.87
CA VAL A 652 -4.47 -1.21 6.07
C VAL A 652 -3.10 -1.75 5.70
N GLU A 653 -2.06 -1.18 6.28
CA GLU A 653 -0.69 -1.63 6.05
C GLU A 653 -0.21 -2.56 7.14
N VAL A 654 0.32 -3.70 6.73
CA VAL A 654 0.85 -4.75 7.59
C VAL A 654 2.37 -4.66 7.53
N MET A 655 3.00 -4.31 8.66
CA MET A 655 4.44 -4.08 8.74
C MET A 655 5.08 -5.01 9.77
N PHE A 656 6.34 -5.36 9.55
CA PHE A 656 7.08 -6.27 10.44
C PHE A 656 8.44 -5.69 10.86
N HIS A 657 8.90 -6.03 12.04
CA HIS A 657 10.15 -5.51 12.56
C HIS A 657 11.35 -6.14 11.84
N SER A 658 12.29 -5.33 11.37
CA SER A 658 13.44 -5.73 10.56
C SER A 658 14.35 -6.73 11.27
N HIS A 659 14.48 -6.62 12.60
CA HIS A 659 15.25 -7.58 13.41
C HIS A 659 14.60 -8.98 13.53
N LEU A 660 13.38 -9.15 13.02
CA LEU A 660 12.71 -10.43 12.88
C LEU A 660 12.41 -10.73 11.40
N SER A 661 13.12 -10.08 10.46
CA SER A 661 12.95 -10.31 9.02
C SER A 661 13.18 -11.77 8.62
N HIS A 662 14.08 -12.47 9.31
CA HIS A 662 14.33 -13.90 9.17
C HIS A 662 13.23 -14.80 9.76
N ALA A 663 12.23 -14.27 10.46
CA ALA A 663 11.18 -15.12 11.03
C ALA A 663 10.41 -15.87 9.94
N ALA A 664 10.00 -17.10 10.26
CA ALA A 664 9.14 -17.92 9.40
C ALA A 664 7.90 -17.12 8.98
N GLN A 665 7.54 -17.19 7.69
CA GLN A 665 6.34 -16.57 7.15
C GLN A 665 5.08 -16.95 7.95
N GLU A 666 4.99 -18.19 8.46
CA GLU A 666 3.84 -18.66 9.24
C GLU A 666 3.72 -17.92 10.56
N LEU A 667 4.84 -17.56 11.18
CA LEU A 667 4.83 -16.75 12.39
C LEU A 667 4.49 -15.29 12.08
N LYS A 668 5.06 -14.72 11.01
CA LYS A 668 4.75 -13.35 10.55
C LYS A 668 3.24 -13.16 10.41
N ARG A 669 2.55 -14.06 9.69
CA ARG A 669 1.09 -13.97 9.51
C ARG A 669 0.31 -14.04 10.83
N LEU A 670 0.74 -14.83 11.80
CA LEU A 670 0.04 -14.94 13.09
C LEU A 670 0.15 -13.64 13.89
N LEU A 671 1.37 -13.09 13.99
CA LEU A 671 1.62 -11.87 14.74
C LEU A 671 0.97 -10.65 14.06
N CYS A 672 1.03 -10.58 12.73
CA CYS A 672 0.34 -9.56 11.95
C CYS A 672 -1.18 -9.65 12.11
N ALA A 673 -1.77 -10.85 12.04
CA ALA A 673 -3.21 -11.03 12.20
C ALA A 673 -3.71 -10.67 13.61
N ALA A 674 -2.95 -11.04 14.63
CA ALA A 674 -3.24 -10.70 16.02
C ALA A 674 -3.20 -9.17 16.25
N ASP A 675 -2.15 -8.51 15.75
CA ASP A 675 -2.01 -7.06 15.84
C ASP A 675 -3.11 -6.31 15.07
N ALA A 676 -3.42 -6.75 13.85
CA ALA A 676 -4.50 -6.21 13.04
C ALA A 676 -5.85 -6.30 13.76
N MET A 677 -6.20 -7.47 14.32
CA MET A 677 -7.46 -7.67 15.02
C MET A 677 -7.55 -6.77 16.26
N ARG A 678 -6.49 -6.71 17.07
CA ARG A 678 -6.46 -5.85 18.26
C ARG A 678 -6.67 -4.38 17.91
N ARG A 679 -5.98 -3.88 16.90
CA ARG A 679 -6.14 -2.48 16.47
C ARG A 679 -7.50 -2.22 15.86
N ALA A 680 -8.07 -3.18 15.13
CA ALA A 680 -9.43 -3.04 14.61
C ALA A 680 -10.48 -2.90 15.73
N PHE A 681 -10.31 -3.61 16.85
CA PHE A 681 -11.12 -3.39 18.05
C PHE A 681 -10.87 -2.02 18.69
N ASP A 682 -9.60 -1.64 18.88
CA ASP A 682 -9.22 -0.37 19.52
C ASP A 682 -9.70 0.86 18.72
N LEU A 683 -9.81 0.73 17.40
CA LEU A 683 -10.31 1.76 16.49
C LEU A 683 -11.83 1.71 16.27
N GLY A 684 -12.51 0.72 16.87
CA GLY A 684 -13.95 0.53 16.73
C GLY A 684 -14.42 0.07 15.35
N TYR A 685 -13.53 -0.53 14.55
CA TYR A 685 -13.87 -1.05 13.22
C TYR A 685 -14.55 -2.42 13.24
N LEU A 686 -14.32 -3.22 14.29
CA LEU A 686 -15.05 -4.46 14.52
C LEU A 686 -16.18 -4.19 15.51
N ALA A 687 -17.41 -4.59 15.13
CA ALA A 687 -18.62 -4.26 15.87
C ALA A 687 -18.58 -4.82 17.31
N LEU A 688 -18.89 -3.94 18.27
CA LEU A 688 -18.97 -4.22 19.71
C LEU A 688 -20.42 -4.04 20.17
N GLU A 689 -21.39 -4.74 19.56
CA GLU A 689 -22.77 -4.67 20.05
C GLU A 689 -22.81 -5.09 21.52
N ALA A 690 -23.46 -4.26 22.34
CA ALA A 690 -23.50 -4.46 23.79
C ALA A 690 -24.18 -5.80 24.12
N GLY A 691 -23.45 -6.68 24.82
CA GLY A 691 -23.91 -8.02 25.16
C GLY A 691 -23.40 -9.14 24.24
N GLU A 692 -22.76 -8.81 23.11
CA GLU A 692 -22.03 -9.81 22.32
C GLU A 692 -20.68 -10.16 22.97
N ALA A 693 -20.22 -11.40 22.78
CA ALA A 693 -18.94 -11.86 23.31
C ALA A 693 -17.76 -10.96 22.90
N LEU A 694 -17.78 -10.44 21.66
CA LEU A 694 -16.75 -9.55 21.09
C LEU A 694 -16.61 -8.20 21.82
N SER A 695 -17.61 -7.80 22.62
CA SER A 695 -17.54 -6.60 23.45
C SER A 695 -16.63 -6.75 24.69
N THR A 696 -16.19 -7.97 25.00
CA THR A 696 -15.39 -8.27 26.20
C THR A 696 -13.93 -8.59 25.86
N PRO A 697 -12.94 -8.26 26.74
CA PRO A 697 -11.54 -8.63 26.53
C PRO A 697 -11.36 -10.15 26.29
N ARG A 698 -12.12 -10.97 27.02
CA ARG A 698 -12.11 -12.44 26.87
C ARG A 698 -12.56 -12.88 25.49
N GLY A 699 -13.70 -12.38 25.02
CA GLY A 699 -14.21 -12.74 23.70
C GLY A 699 -13.29 -12.27 22.57
N GLN A 700 -12.71 -11.07 22.69
CA GLN A 700 -11.72 -10.57 21.72
C GLN A 700 -10.47 -11.45 21.66
N ARG A 701 -9.93 -11.89 22.81
CA ARG A 701 -8.77 -12.79 22.86
C ARG A 701 -9.11 -14.19 22.33
N CYS A 702 -10.32 -14.70 22.60
CA CYS A 702 -10.78 -15.98 22.03
C CYS A 702 -11.01 -15.91 20.51
N ALA A 703 -11.54 -14.79 20.01
CA ALA A 703 -11.67 -14.55 18.57
C ALA A 703 -10.31 -14.56 17.88
N MET A 704 -9.31 -13.91 18.50
CA MET A 704 -7.93 -13.93 18.01
C MET A 704 -7.34 -15.35 18.00
N LEU A 705 -7.59 -16.16 19.03
CA LEU A 705 -7.17 -17.57 19.05
C LEU A 705 -7.78 -18.37 17.89
N LEU A 706 -9.07 -18.20 17.60
CA LEU A 706 -9.74 -18.86 16.47
C LEU A 706 -9.13 -18.45 15.13
N THR A 707 -8.91 -17.16 14.92
CA THR A 707 -8.25 -16.65 13.70
C THR A 707 -6.85 -17.24 13.54
N MET A 708 -6.02 -17.24 14.58
CA MET A 708 -4.68 -17.84 14.54
C MET A 708 -4.73 -19.36 14.28
N ALA A 709 -5.68 -20.08 14.88
CA ALA A 709 -5.83 -21.52 14.69
C ALA A 709 -6.25 -21.87 13.25
N GLY A 710 -7.16 -21.09 12.66
CA GLY A 710 -7.57 -21.23 11.25
C GLY A 710 -6.42 -20.88 10.29
N LEU A 711 -5.60 -19.87 10.60
CA LEU A 711 -4.41 -19.57 9.80
C LEU A 711 -3.42 -20.75 9.79
N LEU A 712 -3.29 -21.50 10.88
CA LEU A 712 -2.43 -22.69 10.95
C LEU A 712 -3.02 -23.95 10.28
N GLU A 713 -4.09 -23.83 9.49
CA GLU A 713 -4.68 -24.95 8.75
C GLU A 713 -4.00 -25.16 7.38
N PHE A 714 -2.85 -25.84 7.39
CA PHE A 714 -2.11 -26.20 6.18
C PHE A 714 -1.36 -27.53 6.38
N PRO A 715 -1.04 -28.26 5.30
CA PRO A 715 -0.41 -29.56 5.39
C PRO A 715 1.07 -29.43 5.77
N ALA A 716 1.37 -29.58 7.07
CA ALA A 716 2.72 -29.59 7.64
C ALA A 716 2.82 -30.52 8.85
N ASP A 717 4.05 -30.78 9.31
CA ASP A 717 4.32 -31.55 10.53
C ASP A 717 3.64 -30.92 11.75
N GLN A 718 3.02 -31.74 12.61
CA GLN A 718 2.27 -31.22 13.75
C GLN A 718 3.17 -30.57 14.80
N ASN A 719 4.40 -31.06 15.02
CA ASN A 719 5.32 -30.44 15.97
C ASN A 719 5.75 -29.05 15.48
N PHE A 720 5.93 -28.89 14.17
CA PHE A 720 6.19 -27.59 13.57
C PHE A 720 5.04 -26.61 13.81
N ILE A 721 3.80 -27.04 13.55
CA ILE A 721 2.60 -26.21 13.76
C ILE A 721 2.43 -25.85 15.25
N ASP A 722 2.60 -26.80 16.15
CA ASP A 722 2.45 -26.57 17.58
C ASP A 722 3.58 -25.69 18.16
N GLY A 723 4.79 -25.78 17.59
CA GLY A 723 5.90 -24.86 17.88
C GLY A 723 5.59 -23.41 17.48
N LEU A 724 5.07 -23.20 16.27
CA LEU A 724 4.59 -21.88 15.81
C LEU A 724 3.49 -21.33 16.72
N TRP A 725 2.55 -22.17 17.11
CA TRP A 725 1.46 -21.81 18.03
C TRP A 725 2.00 -21.35 19.39
N SER A 726 2.89 -22.13 20.00
CA SER A 726 3.51 -21.78 21.29
C SER A 726 4.28 -20.46 21.22
N MET A 727 5.07 -20.24 20.15
CA MET A 727 5.78 -18.98 19.92
C MET A 727 4.82 -17.79 19.82
N ALA A 728 3.72 -17.93 19.10
CA ALA A 728 2.72 -16.87 18.94
C ALA A 728 2.00 -16.55 20.27
N LEU A 729 1.59 -17.56 21.04
CA LEU A 729 0.96 -17.35 22.35
C LEU A 729 1.89 -16.58 23.30
N LYS A 730 3.17 -16.95 23.35
CA LYS A 730 4.19 -16.26 24.15
C LYS A 730 4.39 -14.82 23.69
N ALA A 731 4.50 -14.60 22.38
CA ALA A 731 4.65 -13.26 21.79
C ALA A 731 3.46 -12.36 22.13
N LEU A 732 2.26 -12.92 22.29
CA LEU A 732 1.02 -12.20 22.60
C LEU A 732 0.68 -12.13 24.09
N ARG A 733 1.52 -12.70 24.97
CA ARG A 733 1.24 -12.84 26.42
C ARG A 733 -0.09 -13.54 26.68
N LEU A 734 -0.44 -14.53 25.85
CA LEU A 734 -1.63 -15.36 26.03
C LEU A 734 -1.29 -16.59 26.88
N PRO A 735 -2.27 -17.13 27.63
CA PRO A 735 -2.09 -18.39 28.35
C PRO A 735 -1.81 -19.54 27.38
N GLU A 736 -1.08 -20.55 27.84
CA GLU A 736 -0.93 -21.79 27.11
C GLU A 736 -2.29 -22.49 26.98
N VAL A 737 -2.73 -22.67 25.73
CA VAL A 737 -3.96 -23.38 25.38
C VAL A 737 -3.68 -24.23 24.16
N SER A 738 -4.25 -25.43 24.11
CA SER A 738 -4.02 -26.34 22.97
C SER A 738 -4.63 -25.78 21.69
N ARG A 739 -3.85 -25.74 20.60
CA ARG A 739 -4.35 -25.39 19.26
C ARG A 739 -5.48 -26.32 18.83
N SER A 740 -5.35 -27.61 19.08
CA SER A 740 -6.36 -28.62 18.70
C SER A 740 -7.70 -28.35 19.36
N THR A 741 -7.70 -27.91 20.62
CA THR A 741 -8.91 -27.48 21.33
C THR A 741 -9.57 -26.29 20.63
N VAL A 742 -8.79 -25.26 20.29
CA VAL A 742 -9.30 -24.07 19.62
C VAL A 742 -9.81 -24.41 18.22
N ARG A 743 -9.05 -25.19 17.44
CA ARG A 743 -9.40 -25.61 16.08
C ARG A 743 -10.66 -26.47 16.04
N ALA A 744 -10.94 -27.27 17.07
CA ALA A 744 -12.15 -28.09 17.15
C ALA A 744 -13.44 -27.27 17.16
N CYS A 745 -13.38 -25.97 17.48
CA CYS A 745 -14.52 -25.05 17.43
C CYS A 745 -14.80 -24.50 16.01
N ILE A 746 -13.94 -24.78 15.02
CA ILE A 746 -14.17 -24.51 13.60
C ILE A 746 -14.63 -25.81 12.95
N THR A 747 -15.92 -25.93 12.69
CA THR A 747 -16.58 -27.19 12.32
C THR A 747 -16.99 -27.21 10.85
N ALA A 748 -17.49 -28.36 10.38
CA ALA A 748 -18.08 -28.47 9.05
C ALA A 748 -19.26 -27.50 8.83
N GLU A 749 -19.98 -27.14 9.90
CA GLU A 749 -21.05 -26.13 9.86
C GLU A 749 -20.48 -24.74 9.56
N ASP A 750 -19.32 -24.39 10.14
CA ASP A 750 -18.65 -23.12 9.84
C ASP A 750 -18.14 -23.11 8.40
N HIS A 751 -17.53 -24.20 7.95
CA HIS A 751 -17.04 -24.32 6.57
C HIS A 751 -18.18 -24.22 5.55
N ALA A 752 -19.35 -24.80 5.84
CA ALA A 752 -20.54 -24.68 5.00
C ALA A 752 -21.03 -23.23 4.86
N MET A 753 -20.72 -22.38 5.84
CA MET A 753 -20.99 -20.95 5.84
C MET A 753 -19.76 -20.11 5.45
N SER A 754 -18.73 -20.74 4.88
CA SER A 754 -17.48 -20.09 4.47
C SER A 754 -16.68 -19.43 5.60
N ASN A 755 -16.85 -19.88 6.85
CA ASN A 755 -16.10 -19.41 8.01
C ASN A 755 -14.89 -20.31 8.31
N TYR A 756 -13.76 -20.04 7.65
CA TYR A 756 -12.53 -20.83 7.78
C TYR A 756 -11.59 -20.32 8.88
N TYR A 757 -11.70 -19.05 9.27
CA TYR A 757 -10.80 -18.40 10.25
C TYR A 757 -11.48 -18.06 11.59
N GLY A 758 -12.50 -18.84 11.93
CA GLY A 758 -13.34 -18.63 13.09
C GLY A 758 -14.70 -18.04 12.73
N SER A 759 -15.64 -18.20 13.65
CA SER A 759 -16.97 -17.63 13.53
C SER A 759 -17.49 -17.18 14.90
N ARG A 760 -18.54 -16.36 14.94
CA ARG A 760 -19.26 -16.01 16.17
C ARG A 760 -19.84 -17.25 16.85
N ARG A 761 -20.29 -18.23 16.06
CA ARG A 761 -20.74 -19.56 16.55
C ARG A 761 -19.59 -20.32 17.23
N GLY A 762 -18.46 -20.44 16.55
CA GLY A 762 -17.24 -21.09 17.07
C GLY A 762 -16.67 -20.37 18.31
N LEU A 763 -16.78 -19.04 18.38
CA LEU A 763 -16.45 -18.25 19.55
C LEU A 763 -17.29 -18.63 20.76
N GLY A 764 -18.61 -18.75 20.59
CA GLY A 764 -19.51 -19.23 21.65
C GLY A 764 -19.14 -20.63 22.13
N GLN A 765 -18.80 -21.54 21.21
CA GLN A 765 -18.35 -22.90 21.55
C GLN A 765 -17.04 -22.90 22.34
N LEU A 766 -16.05 -22.11 21.92
CA LEU A 766 -14.76 -22.01 22.60
C LEU A 766 -14.92 -21.46 24.02
N LEU A 767 -15.70 -20.40 24.20
CA LEU A 767 -15.95 -19.81 25.52
C LEU A 767 -16.61 -20.82 26.47
N ALA A 768 -17.67 -21.50 26.03
CA ALA A 768 -18.38 -22.50 26.83
C ALA A 768 -17.52 -23.74 27.13
N TRP A 769 -16.62 -24.11 26.21
CA TRP A 769 -15.69 -25.21 26.45
C TRP A 769 -14.64 -24.85 27.51
N LEU A 770 -14.02 -23.67 27.38
CA LEU A 770 -12.98 -23.19 28.30
C LEU A 770 -13.54 -23.00 29.70
N GLU A 771 -14.71 -22.37 29.85
CA GLU A 771 -15.34 -22.16 31.17
C GLU A 771 -15.52 -23.47 31.94
N ARG A 772 -15.93 -24.53 31.23
CA ARG A 772 -16.23 -25.84 31.81
C ARG A 772 -14.99 -26.70 32.02
N SER A 773 -14.05 -26.66 31.07
CA SER A 773 -12.98 -27.68 30.96
C SER A 773 -11.60 -27.13 31.31
N ASP A 774 -11.40 -25.82 31.20
CA ASP A 774 -10.16 -25.13 31.54
C ASP A 774 -10.44 -23.74 32.17
N PRO A 775 -11.01 -23.71 33.39
CA PRO A 775 -11.42 -22.47 34.04
C PRO A 775 -10.23 -21.54 34.34
N SER A 776 -9.01 -22.07 34.45
CA SER A 776 -7.78 -21.28 34.63
C SER A 776 -7.49 -20.45 33.39
N VAL A 777 -7.43 -21.08 32.21
CA VAL A 777 -7.24 -20.36 30.94
C VAL A 777 -8.39 -19.39 30.69
N PHE A 778 -9.63 -19.79 31.00
CA PHE A 778 -10.80 -18.91 30.89
C PHE A 778 -10.68 -17.63 31.73
N GLN A 779 -10.19 -17.74 32.96
CA GLN A 779 -9.93 -16.59 33.83
C GLN A 779 -8.78 -15.72 33.30
N GLN A 780 -7.66 -16.33 32.89
CA GLN A 780 -6.50 -15.60 32.36
C GLN A 780 -6.85 -14.82 31.08
N LEU A 781 -7.62 -15.42 30.17
CA LEU A 781 -8.16 -14.73 28.99
C LEU A 781 -9.12 -13.61 29.35
N GLY A 782 -9.72 -13.62 30.54
CA GLY A 782 -10.57 -12.54 31.06
C GLY A 782 -9.82 -11.48 31.87
N SER A 783 -8.48 -11.52 31.94
CA SER A 783 -7.69 -10.56 32.71
C SER A 783 -7.97 -9.10 32.32
N GLU A 784 -8.07 -8.22 33.33
CA GLU A 784 -8.15 -6.77 33.14
C GLU A 784 -6.83 -6.15 32.68
N ASP A 785 -5.71 -6.90 32.68
CA ASP A 785 -4.45 -6.41 32.11
C ASP A 785 -4.61 -6.19 30.60
N PRO A 786 -4.58 -4.94 30.11
CA PRO A 786 -4.80 -4.63 28.70
C PRO A 786 -3.65 -5.07 27.78
N ARG A 787 -2.53 -5.56 28.36
CA ARG A 787 -1.37 -6.09 27.63
C ARG A 787 -1.56 -7.55 27.19
N VAL A 788 -2.44 -8.31 27.84
CA VAL A 788 -2.74 -9.71 27.49
C VAL A 788 -3.45 -9.74 26.13
N GLY A 789 -2.89 -10.52 25.20
CA GLY A 789 -3.34 -10.58 23.81
C GLY A 789 -2.78 -9.47 22.92
N ARG A 790 -1.78 -8.71 23.40
CA ARG A 790 -1.01 -7.75 22.60
C ARG A 790 0.43 -8.23 22.49
N LEU A 791 1.09 -7.85 21.39
CA LEU A 791 2.49 -8.20 21.17
C LEU A 791 3.41 -7.65 22.27
N ALA A 792 4.32 -8.50 22.74
CA ALA A 792 5.42 -8.14 23.62
C ALA A 792 6.49 -7.38 22.85
N LYS A 793 7.14 -6.42 23.52
CA LYS A 793 8.28 -5.71 22.95
C LYS A 793 9.42 -6.70 22.72
N ILE A 794 10.12 -6.57 21.60
CA ILE A 794 11.34 -7.32 21.35
C ILE A 794 12.53 -6.64 22.03
N GLU A 795 13.46 -7.45 22.51
CA GLU A 795 14.72 -6.98 23.05
C GLU A 795 15.72 -6.81 21.91
N VAL A 796 15.89 -5.57 21.47
CA VAL A 796 16.94 -5.21 20.50
C VAL A 796 18.24 -5.08 21.28
N GLY A 797 19.17 -6.03 21.12
CA GLY A 797 20.45 -6.00 21.81
C GLY A 797 21.29 -4.79 21.39
N ALA A 798 21.91 -4.11 22.36
CA ALA A 798 22.99 -3.16 22.11
C ALA A 798 24.21 -3.95 21.60
N ALA A 799 24.32 -4.14 20.29
CA ALA A 799 25.52 -4.72 19.70
C ALA A 799 26.66 -3.70 19.77
N GLY A 800 27.58 -3.81 20.74
CA GLY A 800 28.82 -3.01 20.64
C GLY A 800 29.81 -2.98 21.80
N GLU A 801 29.44 -3.20 23.06
CA GLU A 801 30.37 -3.02 24.19
C GLU A 801 30.22 -4.15 25.21
N ASP A 802 31.05 -5.21 25.11
CA ASP A 802 31.57 -5.99 26.28
C ASP A 802 32.30 -7.32 25.95
N ARG A 803 32.73 -7.58 24.71
CA ARG A 803 33.53 -8.80 24.40
C ARG A 803 34.92 -8.54 23.85
N ARG A 804 35.58 -7.47 24.32
CA ARG A 804 37.03 -7.26 24.19
C ARG A 804 37.63 -6.82 25.53
N GLY A 805 37.59 -7.69 26.51
CA GLY A 805 38.18 -7.39 27.81
C GLY A 805 38.30 -8.57 28.75
N ASP A 806 38.46 -9.80 28.26
CA ASP A 806 38.74 -10.97 29.13
C ASP A 806 39.47 -12.10 28.40
N ARG A 807 40.55 -11.74 27.69
CA ARG A 807 41.57 -12.71 27.23
C ARG A 807 42.98 -12.16 27.41
N GLU A 808 43.32 -11.73 28.62
CA GLU A 808 44.70 -11.66 29.07
C GLU A 808 44.82 -12.30 30.46
N GLY A 809 45.20 -13.57 30.51
CA GLY A 809 45.41 -14.29 31.77
C GLY A 809 45.60 -15.78 31.56
N GLY A 810 46.75 -16.19 31.05
CA GLY A 810 47.09 -17.63 31.01
C GLY A 810 48.18 -18.03 30.02
N ARG A 811 49.38 -17.46 30.13
CA ARG A 811 50.60 -18.15 29.67
C ARG A 811 51.32 -18.69 30.89
N GLY A 812 51.25 -20.01 31.06
CA GLY A 812 52.10 -20.74 31.97
C GLY A 812 53.55 -20.70 31.50
N SER A 813 54.46 -20.46 32.44
CA SER A 813 55.89 -20.76 32.34
C SER A 813 56.20 -21.90 33.32
N GLY A 814 57.08 -22.80 32.87
CA GLY A 814 57.29 -24.14 33.42
C GLY A 814 57.87 -24.26 34.82
N GLY A 815 57.85 -25.50 35.29
CA GLY A 815 58.28 -25.98 36.60
C GLY A 815 57.57 -27.28 36.94
#